data_AF-W6UQT0-F1
#
_entry.id   AF-W6UQT0-F1
#
_cell.length_a   1.000
_cell.length_b   1.000
_cell.length_c   1.000
_cell.angle_alpha   90.00
_cell.angle_beta   90.00
_cell.angle_gamma   90.00
#
_symmetry.space_group_name_H-M   'P 1'
#
loop_
_entity.id
_entity.type
_entity.pdbx_description
1 polymer ?
#
loop_
_entity_poly.entity_id
_entity_poly.type
_entity_poly.pdbx_seq_one_letter_code
_entity_poly.pdbx_strand_id
1 'polypeptide(L)'
;MVKEQAFFCLLYLLANFLRIRVGFLTGKFGFVKSLGKPLSSCTKFCTAHSSASSFPMRTFDSEERLALLRQEMKSRQLGAFILPMEDSHFSEYLAAADKRIAFISGFTGSAGTAVITAADKAALWTDGRYHNQAAQELDKNWILMREGRPDVPTIPAWLVQVTRPGCRIGFDPQQMPFNGVDFMQRQLDAVATEVDSNRSFVPIEGANLVDLVWKDRPSRPTNPIRAVPLESFAGYSWEQKLDTLREQMKTKGVTALVIFQLDEIAWLFNLRGSDINYNPLFFSYVVATMDDVHLFVEWRRGLNSVDFVEYFKSPLHRVLLHPYEEFSSWLNSNSAWRSGRVWLPSSSSYMIASAVPEKQRLFDISPLSSLKAVKNPREVEGMRLSNLVDSLALCDFLAWLEDVAESGGMDPTAVTPCDVPGVEPPKVVTEASVTAYLNEIRLAADGCLGLSFPTIPGADANGAIIHYDVGESGDSSQLTGNSLFLLDSGGQYTTGTTDVTRTVHLGVPTEEQVADYTEVLKAHASLATLTFPDNTTGTKLDVVCRASMWRDRRDFPHGTGHGVGANLCVHEGPIGMSGCRSQALSAMGIAEPGIHKNMVLTIEPGYYLTGKYGIRLENVVLVVESPQGSRDSATPFLSFEALTLVPFQRRLIDVAVLDKETVMWVDAYHSKVRERLLTRVAFEAEHKSLSVARRRTRDWILRETEPLCHGLDRPYKALLEISTSVCTEHTHAPKRGRGLIGQTPTSQWGLTLVNLFSHCIWTGQGESIQGGPSMAPNQDERSASIAERVCFTQMICPGNGKLYIFGYGSLIWRPNISYTRSWSGYIKGYKIRFYQGTTTHRGTPQYPGRVVTLLPSKNKEARVWGKAYEVDGAEQINAAIEHLAEREMILGGYKFDEVSFFPRRVIHENPEGQQNESQLPDVIRAFVYIAEPGNDQYLGKAPLEVQAHQIATAVGHCGRNVEYLQKLVDFINSEVPKNDIRNDQYILNLWRLVKEYSHNAESHNDDKVSIKFINLTSANSVSSF
;
A
#
# COMPACT_ATOMS: atom_id res chain seq x y z
N MET A 1 7.77 61.95 -12.92
CA MET A 1 6.67 62.66 -13.63
C MET A 1 5.62 63.07 -12.61
N VAL A 2 4.89 64.17 -12.84
CA VAL A 2 3.77 64.60 -11.98
C VAL A 2 2.47 64.36 -12.74
N LYS A 3 1.65 63.41 -12.26
CA LYS A 3 0.19 63.21 -12.44
C LYS A 3 -0.14 61.73 -12.24
N GLU A 4 -0.63 61.36 -11.04
CA GLU A 4 -1.67 60.32 -10.81
C GLU A 4 -1.98 60.17 -9.30
N GLN A 5 -2.13 61.32 -8.61
CA GLN A 5 -2.38 61.36 -7.17
C GLN A 5 -3.72 62.03 -6.81
N ALA A 6 -4.68 61.99 -7.74
CA ALA A 6 -5.89 62.82 -7.72
C ALA A 6 -7.22 62.05 -7.61
N PHE A 7 -7.22 60.70 -7.63
CA PHE A 7 -8.46 59.92 -7.66
C PHE A 7 -8.88 59.33 -6.30
N PHE A 8 -7.93 59.01 -5.41
CA PHE A 8 -8.23 58.35 -4.13
C PHE A 8 -8.77 59.27 -3.02
N CYS A 9 -8.61 60.59 -3.13
CA CYS A 9 -9.10 61.53 -2.10
C CYS A 9 -10.62 61.81 -2.16
N LEU A 10 -11.34 61.33 -3.19
CA LEU A 10 -12.73 61.72 -3.42
C LEU A 10 -13.78 60.83 -2.73
N LEU A 11 -13.50 59.54 -2.50
CA LEU A 11 -14.46 58.63 -1.83
C LEU A 11 -14.49 58.78 -0.29
N TYR A 12 -13.39 59.21 0.35
CA TYR A 12 -13.30 59.22 1.82
C TYR A 12 -14.09 60.37 2.49
N LEU A 13 -14.62 61.32 1.71
CA LEU A 13 -15.33 62.51 2.21
C LEU A 13 -16.86 62.44 2.10
N LEU A 14 -17.41 61.43 1.42
CA LEU A 14 -18.87 61.34 1.15
C LEU A 14 -19.69 60.60 2.22
N ALA A 15 -19.04 59.91 3.17
CA ALA A 15 -19.71 59.05 4.16
C ALA A 15 -20.05 59.73 5.51
N ASN A 16 -19.66 60.99 5.73
CA ASN A 16 -19.58 61.59 7.09
C ASN A 16 -20.47 62.83 7.32
N PHE A 17 -21.57 63.00 6.55
CA PHE A 17 -22.34 64.26 6.54
C PHE A 17 -23.88 64.14 6.70
N LEU A 18 -24.35 63.42 7.73
CA LEU A 18 -25.68 63.55 8.37
C LEU A 18 -25.63 62.73 9.69
N ARG A 19 -25.66 63.23 10.94
CA ARG A 19 -26.59 64.15 11.67
C ARG A 19 -28.03 63.56 11.80
N ILE A 20 -28.70 63.50 12.98
CA ILE A 20 -28.43 64.14 14.29
C ILE A 20 -29.23 63.57 15.51
N ARG A 21 -28.61 63.54 16.72
CA ARG A 21 -29.12 63.69 18.14
C ARG A 21 -30.13 62.72 18.85
N VAL A 22 -30.00 62.78 20.19
CA VAL A 22 -30.88 62.41 21.35
C VAL A 22 -31.02 60.91 21.69
N GLY A 23 -30.89 60.43 22.94
CA GLY A 23 -30.34 61.05 24.18
C GLY A 23 -31.06 60.64 25.49
N PHE A 24 -30.29 60.42 26.59
CA PHE A 24 -30.75 60.15 27.98
C PHE A 24 -31.44 58.76 28.15
N LEU A 25 -31.48 58.06 29.31
CA LEU A 25 -31.09 58.33 30.71
C LEU A 25 -30.65 57.04 31.48
N THR A 26 -30.22 57.21 32.73
CA THR A 26 -29.65 56.26 33.71
C THR A 26 -30.49 55.05 34.14
N GLY A 27 -29.82 53.97 34.61
CA GLY A 27 -30.38 52.95 35.52
C GLY A 27 -29.29 52.16 36.28
N LYS A 28 -29.52 51.82 37.56
CA LYS A 28 -28.62 51.03 38.44
C LYS A 28 -29.41 49.91 39.16
N PHE A 29 -28.66 48.96 39.77
CA PHE A 29 -29.13 47.82 40.58
C PHE A 29 -29.79 46.68 39.78
N GLY A 30 -29.73 45.41 40.23
CA GLY A 30 -29.08 44.87 41.44
C GLY A 30 -29.08 43.32 41.49
N PHE A 31 -28.36 42.75 42.47
CA PHE A 31 -28.27 41.30 42.72
C PHE A 31 -29.64 40.65 43.07
N VAL A 32 -29.83 39.36 42.74
CA VAL A 32 -29.81 38.24 43.70
C VAL A 32 -29.96 36.86 43.00
N LYS A 33 -29.44 35.82 43.67
CA LYS A 33 -29.40 34.38 43.33
C LYS A 33 -30.79 33.75 43.11
N SER A 34 -30.86 32.60 42.39
CA SER A 34 -31.15 31.27 42.99
C SER A 34 -31.80 30.23 42.02
N LEU A 35 -31.10 29.10 41.84
CA LEU A 35 -31.56 27.70 41.71
C LEU A 35 -33.03 27.37 41.28
N GLY A 36 -33.19 26.48 40.28
CA GLY A 36 -34.41 25.64 40.15
C GLY A 36 -34.83 25.20 38.72
N LYS A 37 -34.53 23.96 38.34
CA LYS A 37 -35.27 23.15 37.33
C LYS A 37 -36.17 22.14 38.11
N PRO A 38 -37.19 21.43 37.55
CA PRO A 38 -37.34 21.06 36.12
C PRO A 38 -38.79 20.95 35.52
N LEU A 39 -38.84 20.62 34.21
CA LEU A 39 -39.84 19.80 33.47
C LEU A 39 -41.36 20.13 33.50
N SER A 40 -41.94 20.47 32.33
CA SER A 40 -42.93 19.61 31.60
C SER A 40 -43.49 20.22 30.29
N SER A 41 -43.76 19.33 29.31
CA SER A 41 -44.69 19.38 28.13
C SER A 41 -45.02 20.65 27.31
N CYS A 42 -45.03 20.47 25.97
CA CYS A 42 -45.94 20.97 24.90
C CYS A 42 -46.90 22.16 25.16
N THR A 43 -47.20 23.07 24.20
CA THR A 43 -47.43 22.85 22.75
C THR A 43 -47.46 24.17 21.94
N LYS A 44 -47.13 24.15 20.64
CA LYS A 44 -47.60 25.03 19.52
C LYS A 44 -47.92 26.53 19.78
N PHE A 45 -47.17 27.46 19.18
CA PHE A 45 -47.42 28.00 17.82
C PHE A 45 -46.33 29.02 17.39
N CYS A 46 -46.31 29.40 16.10
CA CYS A 46 -45.25 30.20 15.48
C CYS A 46 -45.53 31.72 15.46
N THR A 47 -44.50 32.52 15.72
CA THR A 47 -44.22 33.78 14.99
C THR A 47 -42.71 33.94 14.87
N ALA A 48 -42.20 34.16 13.66
CA ALA A 48 -40.77 34.33 13.43
C ALA A 48 -40.36 35.81 13.51
N HIS A 49 -39.26 36.10 14.20
CA HIS A 49 -38.42 37.29 13.99
C HIS A 49 -36.97 36.83 14.07
N SER A 50 -36.24 36.90 12.96
CA SER A 50 -34.88 36.39 12.83
C SER A 50 -33.84 37.36 13.37
N SER A 51 -33.72 37.45 14.70
CA SER A 51 -32.47 37.91 15.31
C SER A 51 -31.44 36.78 15.19
N ALA A 52 -30.58 36.85 14.18
CA ALA A 52 -29.42 35.96 14.08
C ALA A 52 -28.46 36.28 15.23
N SER A 53 -28.65 35.62 16.37
CA SER A 53 -27.70 35.66 17.48
C SER A 53 -26.44 34.94 17.02
N SER A 54 -25.43 35.71 16.62
CA SER A 54 -24.07 35.19 16.44
C SER A 54 -23.65 34.54 17.75
N PHE A 55 -23.68 33.21 17.82
CA PHE A 55 -23.05 32.49 18.91
C PHE A 55 -21.58 32.92 18.92
N PRO A 56 -21.06 33.43 20.05
CA PRO A 56 -19.64 33.69 20.12
C PRO A 56 -18.95 32.33 20.05
N MET A 57 -18.33 32.04 18.91
CA MET A 57 -17.31 30.98 18.84
C MET A 57 -16.37 31.22 20.02
N ARG A 58 -15.99 30.16 20.73
CA ARG A 58 -14.98 30.25 21.78
C ARG A 58 -13.64 30.56 21.12
N THR A 59 -13.38 31.84 20.90
CA THR A 59 -12.07 32.33 20.46
C THR A 59 -11.05 31.81 21.44
N PHE A 60 -10.07 31.07 20.92
CA PHE A 60 -8.90 30.71 21.67
C PHE A 60 -8.26 31.98 22.25
N ASP A 61 -7.70 31.90 23.46
CA ASP A 61 -6.93 33.00 24.04
C ASP A 61 -5.53 32.50 24.39
N SER A 62 -4.54 33.11 23.75
CA SER A 62 -3.12 32.85 23.92
C SER A 62 -2.44 33.87 24.86
N GLU A 63 -3.14 34.89 25.38
CA GLU A 63 -2.53 36.01 26.10
C GLU A 63 -1.75 35.57 27.36
N GLU A 64 -2.34 34.72 28.23
CA GLU A 64 -1.61 34.15 29.38
C GLU A 64 -0.44 33.26 28.93
N ARG A 65 -0.68 32.39 27.94
CA ARG A 65 0.31 31.40 27.48
C ARG A 65 1.54 32.07 26.86
N LEU A 66 1.33 33.09 26.03
CA LEU A 66 2.39 33.92 25.44
C LEU A 66 3.11 34.76 26.51
N ALA A 67 2.39 35.26 27.53
CA ALA A 67 3.03 35.98 28.63
C ALA A 67 3.98 35.08 29.43
N LEU A 68 3.55 33.86 29.77
CA LEU A 68 4.38 32.86 30.46
C LEU A 68 5.57 32.41 29.59
N LEU A 69 5.36 32.11 28.31
CA LEU A 69 6.44 31.74 27.39
C LEU A 69 7.48 32.85 27.27
N ARG A 70 7.05 34.12 27.19
CA ARG A 70 7.94 35.29 27.17
C ARG A 70 8.72 35.48 28.48
N GLN A 71 8.22 34.99 29.62
CA GLN A 71 8.97 34.97 30.87
C GLN A 71 10.12 33.95 30.81
N GLU A 72 9.87 32.75 30.31
CA GLU A 72 10.89 31.70 30.12
C GLU A 72 11.93 32.06 29.04
N MET A 73 11.55 32.85 28.03
CA MET A 73 12.49 33.43 27.07
C MET A 73 13.39 34.49 27.71
N LYS A 74 12.83 35.36 28.58
CA LYS A 74 13.57 36.43 29.25
C LYS A 74 14.59 35.90 30.25
N SER A 75 14.24 34.88 31.04
CA SER A 75 15.19 34.24 31.97
C SER A 75 16.39 33.61 31.26
N ARG A 76 16.21 33.13 30.02
CA ARG A 76 17.26 32.55 29.16
C ARG A 76 17.94 33.56 28.21
N GLN A 77 17.65 34.85 28.35
CA GLN A 77 18.24 35.93 27.53
C GLN A 77 18.04 35.71 26.02
N LEU A 78 16.83 35.32 25.62
CA LEU A 78 16.41 35.15 24.23
C LEU A 78 15.63 36.39 23.75
N GLY A 79 15.92 36.85 22.53
CA GLY A 79 15.15 37.90 21.86
C GLY A 79 13.92 37.37 21.10
N ALA A 80 14.04 36.16 20.56
CA ALA A 80 12.97 35.42 19.92
C ALA A 80 13.12 33.91 20.17
N PHE A 81 12.06 33.15 19.90
CA PHE A 81 12.01 31.69 19.94
C PHE A 81 11.30 31.16 18.69
N ILE A 82 11.94 30.23 17.98
CA ILE A 82 11.34 29.49 16.87
C ILE A 82 10.83 28.15 17.39
N LEU A 83 9.61 27.81 16.97
CA LEU A 83 8.92 26.57 17.25
C LEU A 83 8.33 26.04 15.93
N PRO A 84 8.92 25.02 15.29
CA PRO A 84 8.33 24.36 14.13
C PRO A 84 7.24 23.36 14.56
N MET A 85 6.45 22.89 13.59
CA MET A 85 5.33 21.96 13.80
C MET A 85 5.79 20.50 13.77
N GLU A 86 6.85 20.19 14.50
CA GLU A 86 7.61 18.94 14.43
C GLU A 86 7.62 18.20 15.79
N ASP A 87 7.92 16.91 15.80
CA ASP A 87 8.38 16.20 17.01
C ASP A 87 9.90 15.98 16.97
N SER A 88 10.44 15.17 17.87
CA SER A 88 11.88 14.86 17.90
C SER A 88 12.34 13.85 16.82
N HIS A 89 11.42 13.36 15.98
CA HIS A 89 11.62 12.36 14.94
C HIS A 89 11.35 12.89 13.52
N PHE A 90 10.72 14.07 13.40
CA PHE A 90 10.14 14.63 12.18
C PHE A 90 9.00 13.75 11.63
N SER A 91 8.08 13.39 12.53
CA SER A 91 6.85 12.65 12.21
C SER A 91 5.80 13.54 11.55
N GLU A 92 5.26 13.11 10.41
CA GLU A 92 4.19 13.80 9.67
C GLU A 92 2.95 14.11 10.53
N TYR A 93 2.50 13.14 11.34
CA TYR A 93 1.41 13.30 12.28
C TYR A 93 1.95 13.40 13.70
N LEU A 94 1.63 14.49 14.40
CA LEU A 94 2.06 14.72 15.77
C LEU A 94 1.14 14.02 16.78
N ALA A 95 1.72 13.21 17.67
CA ALA A 95 1.06 12.77 18.89
C ALA A 95 0.66 13.99 19.76
N ALA A 96 -0.41 13.86 20.55
CA ALA A 96 -0.98 14.98 21.32
C ALA A 96 0.04 15.69 22.24
N ALA A 97 1.04 14.97 22.75
CA ALA A 97 2.13 15.51 23.56
C ALA A 97 3.04 16.51 22.82
N ASP A 98 3.12 16.46 21.48
CA ASP A 98 4.01 17.31 20.67
C ASP A 98 3.28 18.38 19.84
N LYS A 99 1.94 18.47 19.95
CA LYS A 99 1.10 19.53 19.34
C LYS A 99 1.28 20.92 19.99
N ARG A 100 2.53 21.35 20.16
CA ARG A 100 2.96 22.58 20.86
C ARG A 100 2.43 23.86 20.22
N ILE A 101 2.34 23.93 18.88
CA ILE A 101 1.79 25.10 18.20
C ILE A 101 0.29 25.25 18.47
N ALA A 102 -0.48 24.16 18.42
CA ALA A 102 -1.89 24.18 18.82
C ALA A 102 -2.07 24.62 20.27
N PHE A 103 -1.24 24.14 21.20
CA PHE A 103 -1.28 24.60 22.59
C PHE A 103 -0.97 26.09 22.76
N ILE A 104 -0.01 26.67 22.04
CA ILE A 104 0.39 28.09 22.24
C ILE A 104 -0.45 29.09 21.41
N SER A 105 -1.04 28.67 20.30
CA SER A 105 -1.67 29.56 19.30
C SER A 105 -3.14 29.28 18.99
N GLY A 106 -3.62 28.06 19.24
CA GLY A 106 -4.94 27.60 18.82
C GLY A 106 -5.00 27.00 17.42
N PHE A 107 -3.97 27.18 16.58
CA PHE A 107 -3.93 26.63 15.23
C PHE A 107 -3.74 25.10 15.21
N THR A 108 -4.60 24.37 14.48
CA THR A 108 -4.65 22.89 14.52
C THR A 108 -4.26 22.17 13.22
N GLY A 109 -4.07 22.89 12.11
CA GLY A 109 -3.56 22.31 10.85
C GLY A 109 -2.15 21.70 11.00
N SER A 110 -1.72 20.87 10.04
CA SER A 110 -0.52 20.04 10.20
C SER A 110 0.81 20.65 9.76
N ALA A 111 0.82 21.86 9.17
CA ALA A 111 2.04 22.52 8.72
C ALA A 111 2.17 23.96 9.23
N GLY A 112 3.37 24.34 9.67
CA GLY A 112 3.74 25.72 9.95
C GLY A 112 4.97 25.90 10.81
N THR A 113 5.35 27.15 11.06
CA THR A 113 6.41 27.52 12.02
C THR A 113 6.02 28.79 12.77
N ALA A 114 5.97 28.68 14.09
CA ALA A 114 5.68 29.78 15.00
C ALA A 114 6.98 30.50 15.41
N VAL A 115 6.95 31.84 15.40
CA VAL A 115 8.05 32.69 15.86
C VAL A 115 7.53 33.68 16.88
N ILE A 116 7.93 33.50 18.13
CA ILE A 116 7.51 34.35 19.26
C ILE A 116 8.67 35.29 19.59
N THR A 117 8.39 36.58 19.79
CA THR A 117 9.38 37.55 20.28
C THR A 117 9.24 37.74 21.79
N ALA A 118 10.36 38.02 22.47
CA ALA A 118 10.38 38.30 23.91
C ALA A 118 9.71 39.65 24.27
N ALA A 119 9.48 40.52 23.28
CA ALA A 119 8.79 41.79 23.45
C ALA A 119 7.27 41.58 23.48
N ASP A 120 6.64 41.54 22.31
CA ASP A 120 5.21 41.77 22.10
C ASP A 120 4.58 40.95 20.95
N LYS A 121 5.33 40.68 19.88
CA LYS A 121 4.85 39.96 18.68
C LYS A 121 4.90 38.45 18.81
N ALA A 122 3.95 37.78 18.17
CA ALA A 122 3.98 36.36 17.79
C ALA A 122 3.50 36.24 16.33
N ALA A 123 4.08 35.34 15.55
CA ALA A 123 3.74 35.13 14.15
C ALA A 123 3.76 33.64 13.79
N LEU A 124 2.91 33.21 12.85
CA LEU A 124 2.85 31.85 12.35
C LEU A 124 2.99 31.87 10.82
N TRP A 125 4.05 31.25 10.29
CA TRP A 125 4.14 30.90 8.87
C TRP A 125 3.39 29.60 8.63
N THR A 126 2.56 29.58 7.58
CA THR A 126 1.96 28.34 7.05
C THR A 126 1.63 28.52 5.58
N ASP A 127 1.59 27.40 4.85
CA ASP A 127 1.41 27.36 3.41
C ASP A 127 -0.06 27.51 2.97
N GLY A 128 -0.28 27.59 1.66
CA GLY A 128 -1.59 27.87 1.05
C GLY A 128 -2.74 26.98 1.50
N ARG A 129 -2.47 25.72 1.91
CA ARG A 129 -3.49 24.78 2.41
C ARG A 129 -4.22 25.33 3.64
N TYR A 130 -3.48 26.00 4.52
CA TYR A 130 -3.96 26.41 5.85
C TYR A 130 -4.26 27.90 5.99
N HIS A 131 -4.11 28.68 4.90
CA HIS A 131 -4.33 30.13 4.89
C HIS A 131 -5.73 30.56 5.37
N ASN A 132 -6.76 29.74 5.19
CA ASN A 132 -8.12 30.04 5.66
C ASN A 132 -8.33 29.58 7.11
N GLN A 133 -7.95 28.35 7.44
CA GLN A 133 -8.04 27.80 8.81
C GLN A 133 -7.29 28.66 9.82
N ALA A 134 -6.03 29.01 9.55
CA ALA A 134 -5.22 29.86 10.42
C ALA A 134 -5.80 31.28 10.59
N ALA A 135 -6.64 31.76 9.65
CA ALA A 135 -7.32 33.05 9.77
C ALA A 135 -8.61 33.00 10.61
N GLN A 136 -9.04 31.80 11.01
CA GLN A 136 -10.22 31.55 11.85
C GLN A 136 -9.82 31.07 13.25
N GLU A 137 -8.77 30.25 13.37
CA GLU A 137 -8.28 29.68 14.63
C GLU A 137 -7.39 30.63 15.45
N LEU A 138 -6.56 31.44 14.77
CA LEU A 138 -5.63 32.34 15.45
C LEU A 138 -6.34 33.56 16.05
N ASP A 139 -5.95 33.91 17.28
CA ASP A 139 -6.46 35.08 17.98
C ASP A 139 -5.76 36.41 17.58
N LYS A 140 -6.24 37.51 18.16
CA LYS A 140 -5.73 38.89 18.00
C LYS A 140 -4.21 39.08 18.23
N ASN A 141 -3.55 38.15 18.92
CA ASN A 141 -2.16 38.26 19.37
C ASN A 141 -1.17 37.71 18.32
N TRP A 142 -1.66 37.03 17.28
CA TRP A 142 -0.85 36.38 16.25
C TRP A 142 -0.89 37.10 14.90
N ILE A 143 0.26 37.10 14.22
CA ILE A 143 0.40 37.57 12.84
C ILE A 143 0.47 36.35 11.92
N LEU A 144 -0.57 36.14 11.11
CA LEU A 144 -0.58 35.08 10.09
C LEU A 144 0.30 35.47 8.90
N MET A 145 1.43 34.77 8.75
CA MET A 145 2.37 34.89 7.64
C MET A 145 1.99 33.88 6.55
N ARG A 146 1.46 34.41 5.45
CA ARG A 146 0.88 33.64 4.35
C ARG A 146 1.98 33.17 3.39
N GLU A 147 2.65 32.08 3.74
CA GLU A 147 3.82 31.59 3.02
C GLU A 147 3.53 31.31 1.53
N GLY A 148 4.56 31.45 0.69
CA GLY A 148 4.47 31.37 -0.77
C GLY A 148 4.03 32.67 -1.46
N ARG A 149 3.53 33.68 -0.73
CA ARG A 149 3.16 34.98 -1.31
C ARG A 149 4.37 35.92 -1.44
N PRO A 150 4.54 36.67 -2.55
CA PRO A 150 5.71 37.55 -2.76
C PRO A 150 5.89 38.70 -1.76
N ASP A 151 4.83 39.07 -1.03
CA ASP A 151 4.84 40.14 -0.03
C ASP A 151 5.17 39.66 1.40
N VAL A 152 5.24 38.34 1.63
CA VAL A 152 5.51 37.75 2.94
C VAL A 152 7.02 37.50 3.13
N PRO A 153 7.67 38.10 4.15
CA PRO A 153 9.10 37.91 4.39
C PRO A 153 9.42 36.49 4.86
N THR A 154 10.63 36.02 4.58
CA THR A 154 11.19 34.83 5.23
C THR A 154 11.39 35.08 6.73
N ILE A 155 11.40 34.01 7.53
CA ILE A 155 11.60 34.10 8.98
C ILE A 155 12.87 34.91 9.35
N PRO A 156 14.06 34.68 8.74
CA PRO A 156 15.24 35.51 9.00
C PRO A 156 15.05 36.99 8.65
N ALA A 157 14.42 37.31 7.51
CA ALA A 157 14.17 38.70 7.11
C ALA A 157 13.20 39.41 8.06
N TRP A 158 12.16 38.73 8.54
CA TRP A 158 11.27 39.27 9.55
C TRP A 158 11.97 39.45 10.91
N LEU A 159 12.80 38.50 11.31
CA LEU A 159 13.56 38.58 12.56
C LEU A 159 14.47 39.81 12.61
N VAL A 160 15.14 40.20 11.51
CA VAL A 160 15.90 41.46 11.45
C VAL A 160 15.00 42.67 11.67
N GLN A 161 13.80 42.69 11.08
CA GLN A 161 12.84 43.81 11.21
C GLN A 161 12.25 43.96 12.62
N VAL A 162 12.11 42.88 13.39
CA VAL A 162 11.37 42.89 14.68
C VAL A 162 12.23 42.65 15.92
N THR A 163 13.48 42.20 15.77
CA THR A 163 14.40 41.97 16.90
C THR A 163 15.54 42.98 16.91
N ARG A 164 16.13 43.22 18.09
CA ARG A 164 17.30 44.10 18.23
C ARG A 164 18.55 43.46 17.60
N PRO A 165 19.54 44.25 17.13
CA PRO A 165 20.87 43.74 16.80
C PRO A 165 21.47 42.88 17.92
N GLY A 166 22.26 41.87 17.56
CA GLY A 166 22.91 40.98 18.52
C GLY A 166 21.98 40.04 19.33
N CYS A 167 20.68 39.95 19.03
CA CYS A 167 19.78 39.09 19.81
C CYS A 167 20.00 37.59 19.53
N ARG A 168 19.89 36.79 20.59
CA ARG A 168 19.88 35.31 20.53
C ARG A 168 18.47 34.82 20.20
N ILE A 169 18.35 33.99 19.17
CA ILE A 169 17.10 33.41 18.69
C ILE A 169 17.08 31.93 19.11
N GLY A 170 16.28 31.59 20.12
CA GLY A 170 16.21 30.23 20.64
C GLY A 170 15.49 29.27 19.71
N PHE A 171 15.89 28.01 19.71
CA PHE A 171 15.15 26.90 19.09
C PHE A 171 15.33 25.62 19.90
N ASP A 172 14.39 24.68 19.80
CA ASP A 172 14.55 23.33 20.36
C ASP A 172 15.48 22.49 19.47
N PRO A 173 16.63 22.01 19.96
CA PRO A 173 17.59 21.28 19.14
C PRO A 173 17.10 19.88 18.71
N GLN A 174 16.01 19.36 19.27
CA GLN A 174 15.39 18.11 18.84
C GLN A 174 14.47 18.31 17.63
N GLN A 175 13.70 19.40 17.61
CA GLN A 175 12.68 19.69 16.59
C GLN A 175 13.23 20.42 15.33
N MET A 176 14.53 20.74 15.27
CA MET A 176 15.13 21.50 14.18
C MET A 176 16.21 20.67 13.43
N PRO A 177 16.13 20.50 12.10
CA PRO A 177 17.19 19.84 11.33
C PRO A 177 18.48 20.67 11.34
N PHE A 178 19.64 20.02 11.51
CA PHE A 178 20.94 20.70 11.63
C PHE A 178 21.24 21.62 10.42
N ASN A 179 21.05 21.10 9.20
CA ASN A 179 21.25 21.84 7.96
C ASN A 179 20.23 23.00 7.79
N GLY A 180 19.04 22.87 8.38
CA GLY A 180 18.03 23.94 8.38
C GLY A 180 18.43 25.14 9.25
N VAL A 181 19.07 24.90 10.40
CA VAL A 181 19.60 25.96 11.27
C VAL A 181 20.75 26.71 10.58
N ASP A 182 21.69 26.00 9.95
CA ASP A 182 22.78 26.59 9.16
C ASP A 182 22.24 27.41 7.96
N PHE A 183 21.26 26.88 7.22
CA PHE A 183 20.61 27.62 6.13
C PHE A 183 19.91 28.90 6.62
N MET A 184 19.15 28.84 7.71
CA MET A 184 18.52 30.03 8.30
C MET A 184 19.55 31.05 8.80
N GLN A 185 20.67 30.61 9.40
CA GLN A 185 21.75 31.52 9.82
C GLN A 185 22.36 32.24 8.60
N ARG A 186 22.66 31.53 7.51
CA ARG A 186 23.17 32.14 6.28
C ARG A 186 22.18 33.13 5.67
N GLN A 187 20.88 32.84 5.71
CA GLN A 187 19.84 33.79 5.31
C GLN A 187 19.77 35.01 6.24
N LEU A 188 19.96 34.83 7.55
CA LEU A 188 19.98 35.91 8.54
C LEU A 188 21.19 36.84 8.33
N ASP A 189 22.36 36.26 8.09
CA ASP A 189 23.60 36.98 7.82
C ASP A 189 23.51 37.75 6.49
N ALA A 190 22.88 37.18 5.46
CA ALA A 190 22.70 37.80 4.15
C ALA A 190 21.70 38.97 4.11
N VAL A 191 20.83 39.11 5.12
CA VAL A 191 19.86 40.22 5.24
C VAL A 191 20.18 41.20 6.38
N ALA A 192 21.30 40.99 7.09
CA ALA A 192 21.79 41.89 8.12
C ALA A 192 22.61 43.06 7.52
N THR A 193 22.49 44.26 8.10
CA THR A 193 23.43 45.36 7.85
C THR A 193 24.71 45.22 8.68
N GLU A 194 25.74 46.02 8.41
CA GLU A 194 26.98 46.04 9.22
C GLU A 194 26.70 46.34 10.72
N VAL A 195 25.61 47.07 11.01
CA VAL A 195 25.16 47.44 12.37
C VAL A 195 24.31 46.33 13.04
N ASP A 196 23.86 45.34 12.27
CA ASP A 196 22.98 44.23 12.71
C ASP A 196 23.74 42.96 13.11
N SER A 197 25.06 42.95 12.95
CA SER A 197 25.94 41.80 13.20
C SER A 197 25.77 41.18 14.60
N ASN A 198 25.99 39.86 14.69
CA ASN A 198 25.86 39.00 15.88
C ASN A 198 24.44 38.53 16.29
N ARG A 199 23.38 38.72 15.47
CA ARG A 199 22.17 37.89 15.68
C ARG A 199 22.49 36.43 15.38
N SER A 200 22.05 35.51 16.24
CA SER A 200 22.42 34.09 16.12
C SER A 200 21.28 33.17 16.55
N PHE A 201 21.11 32.08 15.80
CA PHE A 201 20.31 30.94 16.24
C PHE A 201 21.08 30.17 17.33
N VAL A 202 20.41 29.89 18.46
CA VAL A 202 21.01 29.18 19.59
C VAL A 202 20.08 28.04 20.05
N PRO A 203 20.61 26.83 20.29
CA PRO A 203 19.83 25.77 20.92
C PRO A 203 19.47 26.19 22.36
N ILE A 204 18.26 25.85 22.81
CA ILE A 204 17.90 25.94 24.22
C ILE A 204 18.47 24.74 25.00
N GLU A 205 18.73 24.94 26.29
CA GLU A 205 19.12 23.88 27.22
C GLU A 205 17.90 23.37 28.00
N GLY A 206 17.82 22.04 28.18
CA GLY A 206 16.73 21.39 28.91
C GLY A 206 15.52 21.07 28.04
N ALA A 207 14.31 21.21 28.62
CA ALA A 207 13.05 20.94 27.94
C ALA A 207 12.61 22.12 27.03
N ASN A 208 11.70 21.83 26.11
CA ASN A 208 11.07 22.84 25.25
C ASN A 208 10.40 23.95 26.08
N LEU A 209 10.52 25.21 25.65
CA LEU A 209 9.95 26.33 26.41
C LEU A 209 8.42 26.30 26.49
N VAL A 210 7.74 25.64 25.55
CA VAL A 210 6.28 25.41 25.62
C VAL A 210 5.95 24.36 26.68
N ASP A 211 6.75 23.30 26.82
CA ASP A 211 6.51 22.23 27.79
C ASP A 211 6.57 22.74 29.24
N LEU A 212 7.34 23.82 29.48
CA LEU A 212 7.45 24.49 30.79
C LEU A 212 6.20 25.29 31.18
N VAL A 213 5.36 25.69 30.21
CA VAL A 213 4.14 26.48 30.43
C VAL A 213 2.85 25.67 30.19
N TRP A 214 2.96 24.48 29.59
CA TRP A 214 1.88 23.54 29.36
C TRP A 214 1.62 22.66 30.60
N LYS A 215 0.96 23.24 31.61
CA LYS A 215 0.67 22.64 32.93
C LYS A 215 -0.06 21.28 32.84
N ASP A 216 -0.87 21.10 31.79
CA ASP A 216 -1.76 19.97 31.51
C ASP A 216 -1.32 19.19 30.25
N ARG A 217 -0.02 19.17 29.95
CA ARG A 217 0.53 18.46 28.78
C ARG A 217 0.19 16.97 28.79
N PRO A 218 -0.37 16.40 27.70
CA PRO A 218 -0.58 14.97 27.58
C PRO A 218 0.73 14.17 27.66
N SER A 219 0.69 13.02 28.32
CA SER A 219 1.79 12.04 28.27
C SER A 219 2.00 11.53 26.84
N ARG A 220 3.24 11.21 26.49
CA ARG A 220 3.57 10.48 25.26
C ARG A 220 2.91 9.08 25.30
N PRO A 221 2.22 8.63 24.23
CA PRO A 221 1.67 7.29 24.17
C PRO A 221 2.75 6.20 24.30
N THR A 222 2.37 5.07 24.90
CA THR A 222 3.22 3.87 25.09
C THR A 222 2.44 2.62 24.70
N ASN A 223 1.77 2.67 23.54
CA ASN A 223 0.83 1.64 23.09
C ASN A 223 1.54 0.31 22.74
N PRO A 224 0.90 -0.86 22.94
CA PRO A 224 1.53 -2.17 22.73
C PRO A 224 2.15 -2.32 21.35
N ILE A 225 3.37 -2.86 21.29
CA ILE A 225 4.11 -3.05 20.03
C ILE A 225 3.89 -4.49 19.54
N ARG A 226 3.44 -4.65 18.30
CA ARG A 226 3.23 -5.95 17.63
C ARG A 226 4.40 -6.31 16.72
N ALA A 227 4.68 -7.60 16.56
CA ALA A 227 5.55 -8.10 15.52
C ALA A 227 4.81 -8.18 14.17
N VAL A 228 5.54 -8.00 13.07
CA VAL A 228 5.06 -8.26 11.70
C VAL A 228 5.37 -9.72 11.33
N PRO A 229 4.39 -10.51 10.87
CA PRO A 229 4.62 -11.90 10.44
C PRO A 229 5.67 -12.02 9.33
N LEU A 230 6.74 -12.78 9.61
CA LEU A 230 7.88 -12.94 8.70
C LEU A 230 7.49 -13.61 7.37
N GLU A 231 6.98 -14.84 7.45
CA GLU A 231 6.76 -15.72 6.30
C GLU A 231 5.64 -15.24 5.35
N SER A 232 4.62 -14.57 5.88
CA SER A 232 3.45 -14.14 5.11
C SER A 232 3.51 -12.69 4.63
N PHE A 233 4.32 -11.81 5.24
CA PHE A 233 4.37 -10.40 4.85
C PHE A 233 5.75 -9.73 4.92
N ALA A 234 6.52 -9.85 6.01
CA ALA A 234 7.77 -9.09 6.13
C ALA A 234 8.89 -9.55 5.17
N GLY A 235 8.89 -10.83 4.76
CA GLY A 235 9.80 -11.40 3.75
C GLY A 235 11.25 -11.62 4.21
N TYR A 236 11.82 -10.70 5.00
CA TYR A 236 13.16 -10.76 5.57
C TYR A 236 13.13 -10.53 7.09
N SER A 237 13.98 -11.25 7.83
CA SER A 237 14.10 -11.08 9.29
C SER A 237 14.82 -9.77 9.65
N TRP A 238 14.76 -9.35 10.92
CA TRP A 238 15.42 -8.12 11.35
C TRP A 238 16.95 -8.25 11.32
N GLU A 239 17.46 -9.46 11.56
CA GLU A 239 18.88 -9.81 11.42
C GLU A 239 19.34 -9.63 9.96
N GLN A 240 18.59 -10.16 8.99
CA GLN A 240 18.91 -10.02 7.56
C GLN A 240 18.88 -8.55 7.09
N LYS A 241 17.95 -7.76 7.63
CA LYS A 241 17.89 -6.31 7.39
C LYS A 241 19.07 -5.57 8.02
N LEU A 242 19.51 -5.98 9.23
CA LEU A 242 20.67 -5.44 9.93
C LEU A 242 22.00 -5.80 9.24
N ASP A 243 22.15 -7.01 8.70
CA ASP A 243 23.31 -7.40 7.89
C ASP A 243 23.39 -6.55 6.62
N THR A 244 22.28 -6.44 5.88
CA THR A 244 22.18 -5.58 4.69
C THR A 244 22.53 -4.12 5.02
N LEU A 245 22.08 -3.61 6.16
CA LEU A 245 22.43 -2.29 6.68
C LEU A 245 23.94 -2.16 6.96
N ARG A 246 24.56 -3.15 7.60
CA ARG A 246 25.99 -3.17 7.92
C ARG A 246 26.86 -3.28 6.66
N GLU A 247 26.40 -3.95 5.62
CA GLU A 247 27.05 -3.95 4.29
C GLU A 247 27.01 -2.56 3.63
N GLN A 248 25.88 -1.85 3.72
CA GLN A 248 25.78 -0.46 3.25
C GLN A 248 26.70 0.47 4.06
N MET A 249 26.72 0.36 5.39
CA MET A 249 27.63 1.11 6.27
C MET A 249 29.11 0.87 5.93
N LYS A 250 29.49 -0.40 5.73
CA LYS A 250 30.85 -0.81 5.31
C LYS A 250 31.22 -0.22 3.95
N THR A 251 30.31 -0.28 2.98
CA THR A 251 30.50 0.28 1.63
C THR A 251 30.63 1.80 1.66
N LYS A 252 29.88 2.48 2.54
CA LYS A 252 29.98 3.93 2.77
C LYS A 252 31.23 4.33 3.55
N GLY A 253 31.89 3.39 4.23
CA GLY A 253 33.05 3.64 5.09
C GLY A 253 32.69 4.42 6.36
N VAL A 254 31.65 3.98 7.07
CA VAL A 254 31.22 4.50 8.39
C VAL A 254 31.26 3.38 9.43
N THR A 255 31.35 3.75 10.71
CA THR A 255 31.35 2.81 11.85
C THR A 255 30.02 2.77 12.60
N ALA A 256 29.18 3.78 12.41
CA ALA A 256 27.84 3.86 13.01
C ALA A 256 26.86 4.64 12.10
N LEU A 257 25.56 4.36 12.28
CA LEU A 257 24.42 5.12 11.77
C LEU A 257 23.52 5.50 12.95
N VAL A 258 23.04 6.75 12.98
CA VAL A 258 21.96 7.17 13.90
C VAL A 258 20.63 7.17 13.14
N ILE A 259 19.66 6.41 13.65
CA ILE A 259 18.31 6.29 13.07
C ILE A 259 17.33 6.89 14.08
N PHE A 260 16.51 7.82 13.61
CA PHE A 260 15.48 8.51 14.40
C PHE A 260 14.11 8.49 13.71
N GLN A 261 14.05 8.27 12.40
CA GLN A 261 12.81 8.10 11.67
C GLN A 261 12.13 6.79 12.10
N LEU A 262 10.90 6.90 12.60
CA LEU A 262 10.23 5.81 13.33
C LEU A 262 9.78 4.68 12.40
N ASP A 263 9.51 4.98 11.13
CA ASP A 263 9.18 4.02 10.07
C ASP A 263 10.40 3.17 9.66
N GLU A 264 11.60 3.75 9.63
CA GLU A 264 12.86 3.03 9.42
C GLU A 264 13.15 2.06 10.57
N ILE A 265 12.90 2.46 11.83
CA ILE A 265 13.09 1.60 13.00
C ILE A 265 12.05 0.47 13.02
N ALA A 266 10.78 0.80 12.74
CA ALA A 266 9.70 -0.18 12.61
C ALA A 266 9.95 -1.19 11.48
N TRP A 267 10.44 -0.72 10.32
CA TRP A 267 10.78 -1.59 9.19
C TRP A 267 12.01 -2.47 9.46
N LEU A 268 13.08 -1.91 10.05
CA LEU A 268 14.30 -2.65 10.38
C LEU A 268 14.00 -3.83 11.30
N PHE A 269 13.24 -3.60 12.38
CA PHE A 269 12.97 -4.63 13.38
C PHE A 269 11.73 -5.50 13.11
N ASN A 270 11.01 -5.30 12.01
CA ASN A 270 9.71 -5.96 11.77
C ASN A 270 8.72 -5.78 12.94
N LEU A 271 8.70 -4.58 13.54
CA LEU A 271 7.79 -4.21 14.63
C LEU A 271 6.85 -3.09 14.15
N ARG A 272 5.68 -2.97 14.77
CA ARG A 272 4.72 -1.87 14.55
C ARG A 272 4.05 -1.47 15.86
N GLY A 273 3.70 -0.20 16.00
CA GLY A 273 3.00 0.34 17.15
C GLY A 273 1.74 1.11 16.75
N SER A 274 1.29 1.99 17.64
CA SER A 274 0.20 2.93 17.42
C SER A 274 0.37 4.18 18.30
N ASP A 275 1.60 4.63 18.53
CA ASP A 275 1.87 5.83 19.36
C ASP A 275 1.54 7.14 18.64
N ILE A 276 1.43 7.08 17.32
CA ILE A 276 1.08 8.17 16.42
C ILE A 276 -0.20 7.75 15.69
N ASN A 277 -1.15 8.67 15.54
CA ASN A 277 -2.36 8.39 14.77
C ASN A 277 -1.99 8.16 13.30
N TYR A 278 -2.70 7.24 12.64
CA TYR A 278 -2.57 6.91 11.22
C TYR A 278 -1.26 6.21 10.81
N ASN A 279 -0.12 6.52 11.44
CA ASN A 279 1.17 5.88 11.19
C ASN A 279 1.45 4.79 12.24
N PRO A 280 1.56 3.49 11.87
CA PRO A 280 1.62 2.35 12.81
C PRO A 280 3.00 2.17 13.49
N LEU A 281 3.44 3.21 14.19
CA LEU A 281 4.81 3.42 14.67
C LEU A 281 4.88 3.49 16.21
N PHE A 282 6.10 3.48 16.75
CA PHE A 282 6.36 3.58 18.19
C PHE A 282 7.60 4.45 18.47
N PHE A 283 7.51 5.32 19.47
CA PHE A 283 8.59 6.28 19.79
C PHE A 283 9.88 5.57 20.20
N SER A 284 10.93 5.74 19.39
CA SER A 284 12.21 5.06 19.56
C SER A 284 13.36 5.74 18.80
N TYR A 285 14.61 5.46 19.20
CA TYR A 285 15.82 5.77 18.44
C TYR A 285 16.72 4.54 18.34
N VAL A 286 17.57 4.50 17.31
CA VAL A 286 18.60 3.47 17.18
C VAL A 286 19.96 4.08 16.88
N VAL A 287 21.00 3.60 17.55
CA VAL A 287 22.40 3.76 17.11
C VAL A 287 22.93 2.38 16.74
N ALA A 288 23.00 2.12 15.42
CA ALA A 288 23.56 0.89 14.89
C ALA A 288 25.06 1.07 14.67
N THR A 289 25.88 0.20 15.25
CA THR A 289 27.31 0.12 14.97
C THR A 289 27.61 -1.16 14.18
N MET A 290 28.88 -1.36 13.79
CA MET A 290 29.32 -2.59 13.11
C MET A 290 29.11 -3.85 13.97
N ASP A 291 29.20 -3.73 15.29
CA ASP A 291 29.14 -4.84 16.24
C ASP A 291 27.80 -4.90 16.98
N ASP A 292 27.33 -3.76 17.50
CA ASP A 292 26.17 -3.61 18.38
C ASP A 292 25.01 -2.84 17.75
N VAL A 293 23.84 -2.93 18.38
CA VAL A 293 22.67 -2.09 18.11
C VAL A 293 22.14 -1.55 19.43
N HIS A 294 22.15 -0.23 19.62
CA HIS A 294 21.56 0.43 20.78
C HIS A 294 20.16 0.92 20.43
N LEU A 295 19.12 0.35 21.04
CA LEU A 295 17.71 0.71 20.84
C LEU A 295 17.18 1.44 22.07
N PHE A 296 16.81 2.70 21.89
CA PHE A 296 16.22 3.57 22.91
C PHE A 296 14.71 3.59 22.72
N VAL A 297 13.97 3.05 23.69
CA VAL A 297 12.53 2.81 23.58
C VAL A 297 11.94 2.59 24.98
N GLU A 298 10.63 2.74 25.15
CA GLU A 298 9.92 2.09 26.27
C GLU A 298 9.42 0.73 25.77
N TRP A 299 9.96 -0.38 26.26
CA TRP A 299 9.59 -1.75 25.84
C TRP A 299 8.61 -2.45 26.78
N ARG A 300 8.31 -1.89 27.96
CA ARG A 300 7.50 -2.51 29.02
C ARG A 300 6.01 -2.21 28.88
N ARG A 301 5.48 -2.31 27.65
CA ARG A 301 4.18 -1.77 27.22
C ARG A 301 2.97 -2.70 27.46
N GLY A 302 2.96 -3.38 28.60
CA GLY A 302 1.84 -4.22 29.05
C GLY A 302 1.70 -5.56 28.31
N LEU A 303 0.66 -6.32 28.69
CA LEU A 303 0.51 -7.76 28.42
C LEU A 303 0.39 -8.17 26.94
N ASN A 304 0.07 -7.23 26.05
CA ASN A 304 -0.13 -7.49 24.62
C ASN A 304 1.04 -7.00 23.73
N SER A 305 2.11 -6.48 24.34
CA SER A 305 3.32 -6.08 23.62
C SER A 305 4.25 -7.27 23.41
N VAL A 306 5.03 -7.25 22.32
CA VAL A 306 6.17 -8.16 22.13
C VAL A 306 7.12 -8.08 23.34
N ASP A 307 7.61 -9.23 23.80
CA ASP A 307 8.75 -9.28 24.74
C ASP A 307 10.04 -9.01 23.97
N PHE A 308 10.58 -7.80 24.11
CA PHE A 308 11.79 -7.37 23.42
C PHE A 308 13.04 -8.18 23.84
N VAL A 309 13.06 -8.79 25.02
CA VAL A 309 14.22 -9.54 25.52
C VAL A 309 14.32 -10.91 24.83
N GLU A 310 13.19 -11.57 24.58
CA GLU A 310 13.16 -12.81 23.79
C GLU A 310 13.17 -12.53 22.27
N TYR A 311 12.55 -11.43 21.81
CA TYR A 311 12.48 -11.09 20.38
C TYR A 311 13.84 -10.74 19.76
N PHE A 312 14.69 -10.01 20.49
CA PHE A 312 16.03 -9.62 20.02
C PHE A 312 17.15 -10.60 20.43
N LYS A 313 16.78 -11.81 20.83
CA LYS A 313 17.69 -12.87 21.32
C LYS A 313 18.43 -13.58 20.18
N SER A 314 19.32 -12.86 19.50
CA SER A 314 20.16 -13.41 18.43
C SER A 314 21.53 -13.88 18.93
N PRO A 315 22.07 -15.01 18.46
CA PRO A 315 23.44 -15.42 18.72
C PRO A 315 24.48 -14.67 17.87
N LEU A 316 24.04 -13.87 16.88
CA LEU A 316 24.91 -13.15 15.94
C LEU A 316 24.87 -11.62 16.11
N HIS A 317 23.75 -11.06 16.59
CA HIS A 317 23.57 -9.61 16.72
C HIS A 317 23.14 -9.24 18.13
N ARG A 318 23.92 -8.38 18.80
CA ARG A 318 23.61 -7.88 20.14
C ARG A 318 22.81 -6.59 20.07
N VAL A 319 21.53 -6.67 20.42
CA VAL A 319 20.68 -5.50 20.68
C VAL A 319 20.75 -5.16 22.17
N LEU A 320 20.97 -3.89 22.48
CA LEU A 320 21.04 -3.33 23.82
C LEU A 320 19.88 -2.35 24.00
N LEU A 321 19.00 -2.64 24.95
CA LEU A 321 17.80 -1.84 25.24
C LEU A 321 18.12 -0.74 26.26
N HIS A 322 17.71 0.48 25.95
CA HIS A 322 17.87 1.68 26.79
C HIS A 322 16.51 2.39 26.89
N PRO A 323 16.18 3.07 28.01
CA PRO A 323 15.01 3.93 28.08
C PRO A 323 15.03 5.01 26.98
N TYR A 324 13.86 5.37 26.47
CA TYR A 324 13.72 6.36 25.40
C TYR A 324 14.37 7.71 25.76
N GLU A 325 14.21 8.14 27.01
CA GLU A 325 14.69 9.41 27.57
C GLU A 325 16.23 9.47 27.68
N GLU A 326 16.92 8.33 27.73
CA GLU A 326 18.39 8.28 27.86
C GLU A 326 19.12 8.60 26.55
N PHE A 327 18.45 8.62 25.39
CA PHE A 327 19.09 8.82 24.08
C PHE A 327 19.99 10.07 24.04
N SER A 328 19.47 11.23 24.46
CA SER A 328 20.21 12.49 24.39
C SER A 328 21.37 12.57 25.39
N SER A 329 21.29 11.93 26.56
CA SER A 329 22.39 11.90 27.53
C SER A 329 23.44 10.87 27.15
N TRP A 330 23.03 9.72 26.60
CA TRP A 330 23.89 8.65 26.12
C TRP A 330 24.74 9.09 24.92
N LEU A 331 24.16 9.73 23.90
CA LEU A 331 24.87 10.21 22.70
C LEU A 331 26.08 11.10 23.05
N ASN A 332 25.93 11.93 24.08
CA ASN A 332 26.94 12.88 24.53
C ASN A 332 27.95 12.24 25.50
N SER A 333 27.48 11.39 26.43
CA SER A 333 28.31 10.82 27.50
C SER A 333 29.14 9.61 27.04
N ASN A 334 28.62 8.82 26.11
CA ASN A 334 29.33 7.69 25.52
C ASN A 334 30.01 8.13 24.22
N SER A 335 31.34 8.06 24.15
CA SER A 335 32.10 8.39 22.94
C SER A 335 32.44 7.16 22.07
N ALA A 336 32.25 5.94 22.56
CA ALA A 336 32.75 4.72 21.92
C ALA A 336 32.02 4.38 20.60
N TRP A 337 30.73 4.70 20.49
CA TRP A 337 29.92 4.46 19.29
C TRP A 337 30.37 5.30 18.07
N ARG A 338 30.98 6.45 18.32
CA ARG A 338 31.55 7.36 17.31
C ARG A 338 33.07 7.21 17.21
N SER A 339 33.52 5.96 17.06
CA SER A 339 34.92 5.58 16.91
C SER A 339 35.53 5.94 15.54
N GLY A 340 34.72 6.02 14.48
CA GLY A 340 35.10 6.40 13.12
C GLY A 340 34.22 7.51 12.55
N ARG A 341 33.81 7.40 11.28
CA ARG A 341 32.77 8.26 10.71
C ARG A 341 31.38 7.76 11.08
N VAL A 342 30.46 8.69 11.30
CA VAL A 342 29.04 8.43 11.63
C VAL A 342 28.20 8.89 10.45
N TRP A 343 27.37 7.98 9.93
CA TRP A 343 26.29 8.33 9.00
C TRP A 343 25.16 9.01 9.78
N LEU A 344 24.80 10.20 9.33
CA LEU A 344 23.65 10.97 9.79
C LEU A 344 22.69 11.11 8.60
N PRO A 345 21.40 10.75 8.72
CA PRO A 345 20.40 11.12 7.73
C PRO A 345 20.41 12.65 7.51
N SER A 346 20.17 13.10 6.28
CA SER A 346 20.26 14.52 5.90
C SER A 346 19.32 15.45 6.67
N SER A 347 18.23 14.90 7.21
CA SER A 347 17.26 15.55 8.11
C SER A 347 17.62 15.48 9.61
N SER A 348 18.77 14.92 10.01
CA SER A 348 19.17 14.78 11.41
C SER A 348 19.00 16.09 12.21
N SER A 349 18.36 15.98 13.37
CA SER A 349 18.17 17.10 14.28
C SER A 349 19.49 17.70 14.75
N TYR A 350 19.45 18.98 15.12
CA TYR A 350 20.61 19.72 15.62
C TYR A 350 21.24 19.03 16.83
N MET A 351 20.44 18.41 17.70
CA MET A 351 20.87 17.60 18.85
C MET A 351 21.70 16.39 18.41
N ILE A 352 21.19 15.58 17.47
CA ILE A 352 21.88 14.39 16.96
C ILE A 352 23.18 14.77 16.26
N ALA A 353 23.15 15.77 15.37
CA ALA A 353 24.32 16.22 14.64
C ALA A 353 25.40 16.81 15.55
N SER A 354 25.02 17.57 16.58
CA SER A 354 25.96 18.22 17.49
C SER A 354 26.71 17.22 18.38
N ALA A 355 26.11 16.08 18.73
CA ALA A 355 26.78 15.01 19.49
C ALA A 355 27.92 14.34 18.70
N VAL A 356 27.94 14.47 17.36
CA VAL A 356 29.01 13.99 16.49
C VAL A 356 29.98 15.14 16.18
N PRO A 357 31.29 15.00 16.43
CA PRO A 357 32.32 15.94 15.96
C PRO A 357 32.26 16.15 14.45
N GLU A 358 32.35 17.40 13.99
CA GLU A 358 32.21 17.80 12.58
C GLU A 358 32.96 16.89 11.59
N LYS A 359 34.24 16.61 11.85
CA LYS A 359 35.11 15.78 10.99
C LYS A 359 34.72 14.29 10.93
N GLN A 360 33.80 13.84 11.77
CA GLN A 360 33.25 12.47 11.77
C GLN A 360 31.88 12.39 11.09
N ARG A 361 31.20 13.51 10.82
CA ARG A 361 29.86 13.53 10.21
C ARG A 361 29.91 13.11 8.74
N LEU A 362 28.97 12.27 8.33
CA LEU A 362 28.62 12.04 6.94
C LEU A 362 27.10 12.20 6.79
N PHE A 363 26.67 13.30 6.19
CA PHE A 363 25.26 13.52 5.85
C PHE A 363 24.93 12.89 4.49
N ASP A 364 23.86 12.10 4.44
CA ASP A 364 23.29 11.55 3.20
C ASP A 364 21.84 11.08 3.46
N ILE A 365 21.14 10.56 2.45
CA ILE A 365 19.89 9.81 2.65
C ILE A 365 20.17 8.58 3.53
N SER A 366 19.22 8.20 4.41
CA SER A 366 19.35 6.99 5.21
C SER A 366 19.31 5.73 4.31
N PRO A 367 20.19 4.73 4.55
CA PRO A 367 20.14 3.49 3.77
C PRO A 367 18.83 2.72 4.01
N LEU A 368 18.21 2.85 5.19
CA LEU A 368 16.94 2.17 5.49
C LEU A 368 15.77 2.75 4.69
N SER A 369 15.70 4.07 4.52
CA SER A 369 14.79 4.74 3.57
C SER A 369 14.87 4.09 2.19
N SER A 370 16.07 4.01 1.61
CA SER A 370 16.26 3.45 0.27
C SER A 370 15.94 1.95 0.19
N LEU A 371 16.22 1.18 1.24
CA LEU A 371 15.94 -0.25 1.30
C LEU A 371 14.44 -0.55 1.41
N LYS A 372 13.68 0.17 2.24
CA LYS A 372 12.23 -0.06 2.42
C LYS A 372 11.35 0.49 1.31
N ALA A 373 11.84 1.49 0.57
CA ALA A 373 11.13 2.05 -0.58
C ALA A 373 10.89 0.99 -1.69
N VAL A 374 11.83 0.06 -1.88
CA VAL A 374 11.74 -1.07 -2.82
C VAL A 374 11.15 -2.29 -2.12
N LYS A 375 9.88 -2.61 -2.40
CA LYS A 375 9.15 -3.66 -1.69
C LYS A 375 9.63 -5.06 -2.11
N ASN A 376 9.83 -5.95 -1.14
CA ASN A 376 10.10 -7.36 -1.44
C ASN A 376 8.81 -8.06 -1.93
N PRO A 377 8.88 -9.26 -2.56
CA PRO A 377 7.71 -9.94 -3.12
C PRO A 377 6.55 -10.16 -2.14
N ARG A 378 6.81 -10.33 -0.84
CA ARG A 378 5.75 -10.43 0.19
C ARG A 378 5.08 -9.10 0.47
N GLU A 379 5.86 -8.02 0.54
CA GLU A 379 5.33 -6.66 0.68
C GLU A 379 4.51 -6.27 -0.55
N VAL A 380 4.93 -6.64 -1.78
CA VAL A 380 4.21 -6.37 -3.03
C VAL A 380 2.83 -7.05 -3.08
N GLU A 381 2.74 -8.36 -2.77
CA GLU A 381 1.43 -9.03 -2.73
C GLU A 381 0.54 -8.51 -1.60
N GLY A 382 1.13 -8.10 -0.47
CA GLY A 382 0.38 -7.44 0.60
C GLY A 382 -0.22 -6.09 0.17
N MET A 383 0.54 -5.26 -0.55
CA MET A 383 0.04 -4.00 -1.11
C MET A 383 -1.06 -4.24 -2.16
N ARG A 384 -0.94 -5.31 -2.99
CA ARG A 384 -2.01 -5.73 -3.92
C ARG A 384 -3.29 -6.15 -3.18
N LEU A 385 -3.18 -6.92 -2.10
CA LEU A 385 -4.34 -7.40 -1.33
C LEU A 385 -5.04 -6.27 -0.57
N SER A 386 -4.30 -5.44 0.15
CA SER A 386 -4.85 -4.31 0.92
C SER A 386 -5.57 -3.30 0.02
N ASN A 387 -4.95 -2.90 -1.10
CA ASN A 387 -5.61 -2.00 -2.06
C ASN A 387 -6.84 -2.63 -2.74
N LEU A 388 -6.87 -3.95 -2.96
CA LEU A 388 -8.06 -4.66 -3.48
C LEU A 388 -9.23 -4.62 -2.48
N VAL A 389 -8.96 -4.87 -1.21
CA VAL A 389 -9.97 -4.84 -0.13
C VAL A 389 -10.50 -3.43 0.08
N ASP A 390 -9.61 -2.43 0.16
CA ASP A 390 -9.99 -1.03 0.33
C ASP A 390 -10.79 -0.48 -0.87
N SER A 391 -10.40 -0.86 -2.09
CA SER A 391 -11.15 -0.48 -3.29
C SER A 391 -12.59 -0.99 -3.27
N LEU A 392 -12.84 -2.20 -2.74
CA LEU A 392 -14.19 -2.72 -2.59
C LEU A 392 -15.00 -1.97 -1.51
N ALA A 393 -14.35 -1.58 -0.40
CA ALA A 393 -14.97 -0.77 0.65
C ALA A 393 -15.40 0.62 0.14
N LEU A 394 -14.52 1.31 -0.60
CA LEU A 394 -14.83 2.60 -1.21
C LEU A 394 -15.89 2.47 -2.32
N CYS A 395 -15.87 1.41 -3.13
CA CYS A 395 -16.93 1.17 -4.13
C CYS A 395 -18.30 0.90 -3.49
N ASP A 396 -18.36 0.25 -2.33
CA ASP A 396 -19.64 0.01 -1.62
C ASP A 396 -20.24 1.32 -1.07
N PHE A 397 -19.39 2.17 -0.51
CA PHE A 397 -19.76 3.52 -0.07
C PHE A 397 -20.20 4.42 -1.24
N LEU A 398 -19.44 4.46 -2.35
CA LEU A 398 -19.79 5.28 -3.51
C LEU A 398 -21.09 4.81 -4.17
N ALA A 399 -21.31 3.50 -4.27
CA ALA A 399 -22.57 2.94 -4.74
C ALA A 399 -23.76 3.33 -3.85
N TRP A 400 -23.59 3.32 -2.52
CA TRP A 400 -24.61 3.81 -1.59
C TRP A 400 -24.88 5.31 -1.75
N LEU A 401 -23.83 6.13 -1.89
CA LEU A 401 -23.97 7.59 -1.97
C LEU A 401 -24.65 8.03 -3.28
N GLU A 402 -24.35 7.36 -4.40
CA GLU A 402 -25.06 7.60 -5.67
C GLU A 402 -26.53 7.15 -5.60
N ASP A 403 -26.84 5.99 -5.01
CA ASP A 403 -28.23 5.56 -4.78
C ASP A 403 -29.00 6.59 -3.90
N VAL A 404 -28.36 7.19 -2.89
CA VAL A 404 -28.99 8.21 -2.02
C VAL A 404 -29.31 9.49 -2.80
N ALA A 405 -28.43 9.91 -3.71
CA ALA A 405 -28.71 11.03 -4.61
C ALA A 405 -29.81 10.69 -5.64
N GLU A 406 -29.74 9.52 -6.28
CA GLU A 406 -30.68 9.04 -7.30
C GLU A 406 -32.08 8.74 -6.72
N SER A 407 -32.19 8.42 -5.42
CA SER A 407 -33.48 8.23 -4.71
C SER A 407 -34.32 9.51 -4.61
N GLY A 408 -33.67 10.68 -4.69
CA GLY A 408 -34.29 12.00 -4.58
C GLY A 408 -34.42 12.50 -3.13
N GLY A 409 -34.00 13.75 -2.91
CA GLY A 409 -34.13 14.43 -1.62
C GLY A 409 -32.98 14.22 -0.62
N MET A 410 -31.94 13.44 -0.99
CA MET A 410 -30.77 13.15 -0.15
C MET A 410 -31.15 12.50 1.20
N ASP A 411 -32.11 11.56 1.19
CA ASP A 411 -32.48 10.80 2.39
C ASP A 411 -31.63 9.51 2.50
N PRO A 412 -30.63 9.46 3.40
CA PRO A 412 -29.79 8.27 3.58
C PRO A 412 -30.55 7.05 4.11
N THR A 413 -31.76 7.23 4.65
CA THR A 413 -32.61 6.17 5.21
C THR A 413 -33.56 5.56 4.18
N ALA A 414 -33.71 6.17 3.01
CA ALA A 414 -34.49 5.63 1.89
C ALA A 414 -33.75 4.50 1.13
N VAL A 415 -32.43 4.38 1.32
CA VAL A 415 -31.54 3.43 0.65
C VAL A 415 -31.08 2.35 1.62
N THR A 416 -30.89 1.12 1.13
CA THR A 416 -30.31 0.05 1.97
C THR A 416 -28.86 0.39 2.31
N PRO A 417 -28.44 0.39 3.59
CA PRO A 417 -27.04 0.65 3.97
C PRO A 417 -26.07 -0.36 3.35
N CYS A 418 -24.78 -0.04 3.33
CA CYS A 418 -23.71 -1.00 3.07
C CYS A 418 -23.82 -2.20 4.03
N ASP A 419 -23.55 -3.41 3.53
CA ASP A 419 -23.73 -4.66 4.28
C ASP A 419 -22.51 -4.92 5.16
N VAL A 420 -22.41 -4.14 6.24
CA VAL A 420 -21.29 -4.10 7.19
C VAL A 420 -21.86 -4.26 8.63
N PRO A 421 -21.56 -5.36 9.34
CA PRO A 421 -22.18 -5.65 10.64
C PRO A 421 -21.88 -4.58 11.71
N GLY A 422 -22.94 -3.95 12.22
CA GLY A 422 -22.87 -2.96 13.31
C GLY A 422 -22.58 -1.52 12.87
N VAL A 423 -22.52 -1.26 11.56
CA VAL A 423 -22.26 0.06 10.97
C VAL A 423 -23.56 0.62 10.38
N GLU A 424 -24.09 1.68 10.98
CA GLU A 424 -25.40 2.26 10.65
C GLU A 424 -25.25 3.49 9.72
N PRO A 425 -26.16 3.71 8.76
CA PRO A 425 -26.08 4.87 7.87
C PRO A 425 -26.31 6.18 8.64
N PRO A 426 -25.72 7.31 8.20
CA PRO A 426 -25.94 8.60 8.81
C PRO A 426 -27.40 9.05 8.63
N LYS A 427 -27.88 9.95 9.49
CA LYS A 427 -29.28 10.45 9.44
C LYS A 427 -29.49 11.65 8.51
N VAL A 428 -28.40 12.25 8.06
CA VAL A 428 -28.32 13.39 7.13
C VAL A 428 -27.04 13.24 6.33
N VAL A 429 -27.00 13.74 5.10
CA VAL A 429 -25.79 13.70 4.25
C VAL A 429 -25.01 15.02 4.40
N THR A 430 -23.98 15.02 5.25
CA THR A 430 -23.00 16.11 5.38
C THR A 430 -21.60 15.57 5.21
N GLU A 431 -20.64 16.44 4.91
CA GLU A 431 -19.22 16.06 4.72
C GLU A 431 -18.69 15.23 5.90
N ALA A 432 -18.99 15.64 7.14
CA ALA A 432 -18.59 14.87 8.33
C ALA A 432 -19.35 13.54 8.48
N SER A 433 -20.64 13.49 8.16
CA SER A 433 -21.46 12.29 8.39
C SER A 433 -21.18 11.18 7.38
N VAL A 434 -20.89 11.54 6.13
CA VAL A 434 -20.48 10.56 5.11
C VAL A 434 -19.05 10.07 5.34
N THR A 435 -18.16 10.93 5.83
CA THR A 435 -16.81 10.52 6.26
C THR A 435 -16.85 9.57 7.43
N ALA A 436 -17.67 9.83 8.46
CA ALA A 436 -17.85 8.89 9.57
C ALA A 436 -18.30 7.51 9.05
N TYR A 437 -19.28 7.48 8.16
CA TYR A 437 -19.83 6.24 7.59
C TYR A 437 -18.80 5.48 6.73
N LEU A 438 -18.07 6.16 5.84
CA LEU A 438 -16.98 5.57 5.07
C LEU A 438 -15.89 5.00 5.98
N ASN A 439 -15.52 5.75 7.03
CA ASN A 439 -14.48 5.33 7.96
C ASN A 439 -14.91 4.07 8.72
N GLU A 440 -16.17 3.96 9.16
CA GLU A 440 -16.70 2.75 9.78
C GLU A 440 -16.74 1.55 8.81
N ILE A 441 -17.17 1.76 7.55
CA ILE A 441 -17.12 0.73 6.48
C ILE A 441 -15.68 0.23 6.27
N ARG A 442 -14.71 1.15 6.19
CA ARG A 442 -13.28 0.85 6.00
C ARG A 442 -12.64 0.17 7.21
N LEU A 443 -12.98 0.58 8.43
CA LEU A 443 -12.47 -0.02 9.67
C LEU A 443 -13.00 -1.44 9.89
N ALA A 444 -14.17 -1.76 9.33
CA ALA A 444 -14.72 -3.12 9.32
C ALA A 444 -14.21 -4.00 8.15
N ALA A 445 -13.39 -3.45 7.24
CA ALA A 445 -12.83 -4.20 6.12
C ALA A 445 -11.73 -5.18 6.58
N ASP A 446 -11.60 -6.30 5.87
CA ASP A 446 -10.69 -7.39 6.24
C ASP A 446 -9.23 -6.92 6.37
N GLY A 447 -8.58 -7.32 7.46
CA GLY A 447 -7.22 -6.93 7.80
C GLY A 447 -7.00 -5.45 8.15
N CYS A 448 -8.04 -4.60 8.21
CA CYS A 448 -7.90 -3.18 8.55
C CYS A 448 -7.48 -2.99 10.03
N LEU A 449 -6.63 -1.99 10.27
CA LEU A 449 -6.04 -1.66 11.58
C LEU A 449 -6.28 -0.19 11.98
N GLY A 450 -6.79 0.63 11.07
CA GLY A 450 -6.94 2.09 11.22
C GLY A 450 -7.04 2.78 9.86
N LEU A 451 -7.29 4.09 9.86
CA LEU A 451 -7.14 4.92 8.66
C LEU A 451 -5.65 5.23 8.42
N SER A 452 -5.23 5.47 7.18
CA SER A 452 -3.85 5.87 6.85
C SER A 452 -3.59 7.38 6.94
N PHE A 453 -4.66 8.19 7.01
CA PHE A 453 -4.67 9.63 7.29
C PHE A 453 -6.11 10.09 7.66
N PRO A 454 -6.35 11.35 8.08
CA PRO A 454 -7.71 11.89 8.20
C PRO A 454 -8.36 12.03 6.82
N THR A 455 -9.47 11.32 6.58
CA THR A 455 -10.28 11.44 5.35
C THR A 455 -10.68 12.91 5.07
N ILE A 456 -10.52 13.35 3.82
CA ILE A 456 -10.81 14.71 3.32
C ILE A 456 -12.08 14.68 2.45
N PRO A 457 -13.24 15.12 2.96
CA PRO A 457 -14.53 15.18 2.23
C PRO A 457 -14.86 16.60 1.75
N GLY A 458 -14.31 17.02 0.60
CA GLY A 458 -14.57 18.35 0.05
C GLY A 458 -15.78 18.38 -0.88
N ALA A 459 -16.93 18.84 -0.39
CA ALA A 459 -18.11 19.11 -1.22
C ALA A 459 -18.07 20.52 -1.82
N ASP A 460 -18.31 20.62 -3.12
CA ASP A 460 -18.35 21.87 -3.90
C ASP A 460 -17.17 22.79 -3.49
N ALA A 461 -17.43 24.00 -3.01
CA ALA A 461 -16.40 24.99 -2.69
C ALA A 461 -15.31 24.52 -1.70
N ASN A 462 -15.60 23.53 -0.85
CA ASN A 462 -14.63 22.94 0.08
C ASN A 462 -13.66 21.98 -0.61
N GLY A 463 -14.05 21.35 -1.72
CA GLY A 463 -13.15 20.55 -2.56
C GLY A 463 -11.98 21.37 -3.13
N ALA A 464 -12.11 22.70 -3.18
CA ALA A 464 -11.01 23.61 -3.55
C ALA A 464 -9.96 23.82 -2.43
N ILE A 465 -10.19 23.28 -1.23
CA ILE A 465 -9.27 23.34 -0.08
C ILE A 465 -8.57 21.97 -0.01
N ILE A 466 -7.30 21.95 -0.42
CA ILE A 466 -6.58 20.70 -0.77
C ILE A 466 -6.48 19.72 0.40
N HIS A 467 -6.28 20.25 1.62
CA HIS A 467 -6.32 19.53 2.90
C HIS A 467 -7.52 20.05 3.73
N TYR A 468 -8.74 19.88 3.20
CA TYR A 468 -9.96 20.21 3.93
C TYR A 468 -10.19 19.26 5.11
N ASP A 469 -10.57 19.78 6.26
CA ASP A 469 -11.01 19.02 7.43
C ASP A 469 -12.35 19.57 7.91
N VAL A 470 -13.23 18.68 8.37
CA VAL A 470 -14.62 19.02 8.78
C VAL A 470 -14.74 19.59 10.19
N GLY A 471 -13.67 19.54 10.98
CA GLY A 471 -13.58 20.09 12.34
C GLY A 471 -14.33 19.29 13.41
N GLU A 472 -13.86 19.42 14.66
CA GLU A 472 -14.49 18.77 15.83
C GLU A 472 -15.90 19.31 16.15
N SER A 473 -16.34 20.40 15.51
CA SER A 473 -17.66 21.00 15.70
C SER A 473 -18.82 20.19 15.10
N GLY A 474 -18.56 19.32 14.11
CA GLY A 474 -19.60 18.54 13.40
C GLY A 474 -20.47 19.34 12.43
N ASP A 475 -20.63 20.65 12.65
CA ASP A 475 -21.17 21.62 11.68
C ASP A 475 -20.31 21.61 10.41
N SER A 476 -20.80 20.91 9.39
CA SER A 476 -20.17 20.66 8.09
C SER A 476 -21.21 20.80 6.97
N SER A 477 -20.79 20.96 5.71
CA SER A 477 -21.71 21.29 4.62
C SER A 477 -22.59 20.10 4.28
N GLN A 478 -23.86 20.37 3.93
CA GLN A 478 -24.76 19.36 3.37
C GLN A 478 -24.35 19.06 1.92
N LEU A 479 -24.24 17.77 1.59
CA LEU A 479 -24.10 17.35 0.19
C LEU A 479 -25.47 17.45 -0.48
N THR A 480 -25.51 17.93 -1.71
CA THR A 480 -26.74 18.02 -2.51
C THR A 480 -26.73 16.97 -3.62
N GLY A 481 -27.91 16.65 -4.17
CA GLY A 481 -28.04 15.82 -5.36
C GLY A 481 -27.51 16.46 -6.66
N ASN A 482 -26.75 17.55 -6.58
CA ASN A 482 -25.95 18.13 -7.68
C ASN A 482 -24.58 18.64 -7.19
N SER A 483 -24.07 18.13 -6.07
CA SER A 483 -22.74 18.50 -5.57
C SER A 483 -21.64 17.74 -6.32
N LEU A 484 -20.52 18.42 -6.59
CA LEU A 484 -19.25 17.79 -6.93
C LEU A 484 -18.50 17.49 -5.64
N PHE A 485 -18.26 16.21 -5.38
CA PHE A 485 -17.70 15.74 -4.12
C PHE A 485 -16.31 15.12 -4.37
N LEU A 486 -15.27 15.79 -3.84
CA LEU A 486 -13.93 15.25 -3.72
C LEU A 486 -13.86 14.47 -2.41
N LEU A 487 -13.47 13.20 -2.49
CA LEU A 487 -13.29 12.33 -1.35
C LEU A 487 -11.91 11.68 -1.44
N ASP A 488 -11.05 12.00 -0.48
CA ASP A 488 -9.72 11.42 -0.33
C ASP A 488 -9.58 10.70 1.00
N SER A 489 -9.10 9.46 0.98
CA SER A 489 -9.11 8.56 2.14
C SER A 489 -8.33 7.27 1.91
N GLY A 490 -7.74 6.72 2.98
CA GLY A 490 -7.07 5.41 2.93
C GLY A 490 -7.07 4.66 4.27
N GLY A 491 -6.55 3.43 4.25
CA GLY A 491 -6.49 2.51 5.39
C GLY A 491 -5.09 1.95 5.65
N GLN A 492 -4.81 1.67 6.92
CA GLN A 492 -3.70 0.82 7.35
C GLN A 492 -4.19 -0.61 7.47
N TYR A 493 -3.53 -1.54 6.80
CA TYR A 493 -3.88 -2.96 6.79
C TYR A 493 -2.77 -3.81 7.40
N THR A 494 -3.08 -5.02 7.86
CA THR A 494 -2.09 -6.01 8.30
C THR A 494 -1.00 -6.25 7.25
N THR A 495 -1.35 -6.16 5.97
CA THR A 495 -0.52 -6.44 4.80
C THR A 495 -0.16 -5.23 3.94
N GLY A 496 -0.50 -4.00 4.33
CA GLY A 496 -0.17 -2.83 3.50
C GLY A 496 -0.76 -1.52 3.99
N THR A 497 -0.68 -0.50 3.14
CA THR A 497 -1.23 0.84 3.36
C THR A 497 -1.87 1.30 2.05
N THR A 498 -3.02 1.98 2.12
CA THR A 498 -3.75 2.44 0.94
C THR A 498 -3.91 3.96 0.94
N ASP A 499 -4.11 4.50 -0.25
CA ASP A 499 -4.34 5.91 -0.52
C ASP A 499 -5.23 6.05 -1.77
N VAL A 500 -6.26 6.91 -1.73
CA VAL A 500 -7.20 7.06 -2.86
C VAL A 500 -8.11 8.28 -2.74
N THR A 501 -7.76 9.32 -3.49
CA THR A 501 -8.74 10.34 -3.94
C THR A 501 -9.60 9.88 -5.11
N ARG A 502 -10.92 10.04 -4.98
CA ARG A 502 -11.88 10.11 -6.10
C ARG A 502 -12.67 11.41 -6.03
N THR A 503 -12.93 12.01 -7.18
CA THR A 503 -13.91 13.09 -7.33
C THR A 503 -15.11 12.54 -8.10
N VAL A 504 -16.32 12.75 -7.58
CA VAL A 504 -17.59 12.24 -8.15
C VAL A 504 -18.67 13.32 -8.13
N HIS A 505 -19.57 13.31 -9.12
CA HIS A 505 -20.71 14.22 -9.17
C HIS A 505 -22.02 13.48 -8.87
N LEU A 506 -22.80 13.98 -7.90
CA LEU A 506 -24.00 13.29 -7.42
C LEU A 506 -25.24 13.51 -8.30
N GLY A 507 -25.22 14.53 -9.16
CA GLY A 507 -26.28 14.84 -10.12
C GLY A 507 -25.79 14.94 -11.56
N VAL A 508 -26.22 15.97 -12.28
CA VAL A 508 -25.75 16.30 -13.64
C VAL A 508 -24.63 17.36 -13.55
N PRO A 509 -23.38 17.04 -13.94
CA PRO A 509 -22.27 18.00 -13.86
C PRO A 509 -22.36 19.10 -14.92
N THR A 510 -21.74 20.24 -14.64
CA THR A 510 -21.61 21.36 -15.59
C THR A 510 -20.48 21.13 -16.58
N GLU A 511 -20.55 21.80 -17.74
CA GLU A 511 -19.50 21.78 -18.77
C GLU A 511 -18.12 22.20 -18.22
N GLU A 512 -18.06 23.15 -17.28
CA GLU A 512 -16.82 23.60 -16.63
C GLU A 512 -16.19 22.47 -15.79
N GLN A 513 -17.00 21.78 -14.97
CA GLN A 513 -16.55 20.67 -14.13
C GLN A 513 -16.09 19.47 -14.96
N VAL A 514 -16.80 19.13 -16.05
CA VAL A 514 -16.41 18.07 -16.98
C VAL A 514 -15.09 18.43 -17.68
N ALA A 515 -14.93 19.67 -18.15
CA ALA A 515 -13.72 20.12 -18.82
C ALA A 515 -12.49 20.22 -17.89
N ASP A 516 -12.68 20.52 -16.61
CA ASP A 516 -11.63 20.46 -15.59
C ASP A 516 -11.27 19.02 -15.23
N TYR A 517 -12.27 18.16 -14.96
CA TYR A 517 -12.06 16.76 -14.61
C TYR A 517 -11.31 15.99 -15.70
N THR A 518 -11.72 16.21 -16.96
CA THR A 518 -11.13 15.52 -18.11
C THR A 518 -9.67 15.89 -18.31
N GLU A 519 -9.24 17.10 -17.94
CA GLU A 519 -7.82 17.50 -18.02
C GLU A 519 -6.98 16.92 -16.86
N VAL A 520 -7.54 16.86 -15.65
CA VAL A 520 -6.91 16.13 -14.52
C VAL A 520 -6.77 14.63 -14.85
N LEU A 521 -7.76 14.04 -15.51
CA LEU A 521 -7.71 12.65 -15.97
C LEU A 521 -6.64 12.43 -17.05
N LYS A 522 -6.48 13.34 -18.02
CA LYS A 522 -5.37 13.29 -19.00
C LYS A 522 -4.01 13.40 -18.32
N ALA A 523 -3.86 14.27 -17.32
CA ALA A 523 -2.63 14.40 -16.56
C ALA A 523 -2.28 13.08 -15.83
N HIS A 524 -3.26 12.45 -15.19
CA HIS A 524 -3.10 11.14 -14.56
C HIS A 524 -2.70 10.06 -15.58
N ALA A 525 -3.46 9.93 -16.68
CA ALA A 525 -3.23 8.93 -17.73
C ALA A 525 -1.86 9.11 -18.42
N SER A 526 -1.45 10.36 -18.67
CA SER A 526 -0.15 10.71 -19.28
C SER A 526 1.04 10.16 -18.50
N LEU A 527 0.95 10.12 -17.16
CA LEU A 527 1.97 9.51 -16.33
C LEU A 527 1.73 8.01 -16.10
N ALA A 528 0.49 7.57 -15.89
CA ALA A 528 0.17 6.17 -15.62
C ALA A 528 0.47 5.22 -16.81
N THR A 529 0.42 5.73 -18.04
CA THR A 529 0.82 5.01 -19.28
C THR A 529 2.32 5.06 -19.56
N LEU A 530 3.10 5.89 -18.85
CA LEU A 530 4.47 6.19 -19.21
C LEU A 530 5.38 4.96 -19.08
N THR A 531 6.15 4.70 -20.14
CA THR A 531 7.28 3.76 -20.11
C THR A 531 8.59 4.57 -20.05
N PHE A 532 9.39 4.39 -19.00
CA PHE A 532 10.55 5.22 -18.67
C PHE A 532 11.78 4.39 -18.25
N PRO A 533 13.02 4.87 -18.39
CA PRO A 533 14.20 4.14 -17.95
C PRO A 533 14.24 3.94 -16.43
N ASP A 534 14.75 2.80 -15.96
CA ASP A 534 15.11 2.60 -14.56
C ASP A 534 16.06 3.72 -14.04
N ASN A 535 15.97 4.01 -12.74
CA ASN A 535 16.69 5.12 -12.09
C ASN A 535 16.28 6.52 -12.58
N THR A 536 15.09 6.68 -13.19
CA THR A 536 14.53 8.01 -13.50
C THR A 536 14.05 8.70 -12.22
N THR A 537 14.54 9.92 -11.96
CA THR A 537 14.21 10.69 -10.76
C THR A 537 12.77 11.22 -10.77
N GLY A 538 12.10 11.21 -9.61
CA GLY A 538 10.69 11.59 -9.49
C GLY A 538 10.38 13.03 -9.94
N THR A 539 11.32 13.97 -9.76
CA THR A 539 11.22 15.33 -10.31
C THR A 539 11.00 15.36 -11.83
N LYS A 540 11.52 14.38 -12.59
CA LYS A 540 11.30 14.29 -14.05
C LYS A 540 9.92 13.79 -14.41
N LEU A 541 9.32 12.95 -13.56
CA LEU A 541 7.99 12.37 -13.79
C LEU A 541 6.86 13.35 -13.44
N ASP A 542 7.05 14.19 -12.41
CA ASP A 542 6.17 15.31 -12.07
C ASP A 542 5.92 16.24 -13.28
N VAL A 543 6.97 16.53 -14.05
CA VAL A 543 6.88 17.33 -15.29
C VAL A 543 6.04 16.65 -16.38
N VAL A 544 6.03 15.30 -16.47
CA VAL A 544 5.22 14.57 -17.47
C VAL A 544 3.72 14.75 -17.18
N CYS A 545 3.32 14.65 -15.92
CA CYS A 545 1.95 14.86 -15.49
C CYS A 545 1.50 16.32 -15.71
N ARG A 546 2.29 17.30 -15.25
CA ARG A 546 2.00 18.73 -15.44
C ARG A 546 2.00 19.16 -16.91
N ALA A 547 2.71 18.47 -17.79
CA ALA A 547 2.80 18.85 -19.20
C ALA A 547 1.45 18.84 -19.94
N SER A 548 0.42 18.13 -19.47
CA SER A 548 -0.95 18.30 -19.98
C SER A 548 -1.55 19.61 -19.46
N MET A 549 -1.71 19.72 -18.14
CA MET A 549 -2.25 20.88 -17.42
C MET A 549 -1.67 22.22 -17.90
N TRP A 550 -0.34 22.32 -18.00
CA TRP A 550 0.37 23.54 -18.39
C TRP A 550 0.08 24.00 -19.82
N ARG A 551 -0.24 23.09 -20.76
CA ARG A 551 -0.63 23.48 -22.14
C ARG A 551 -1.94 24.24 -22.15
N ASP A 552 -2.86 23.90 -21.26
CA ASP A 552 -4.12 24.60 -21.08
C ASP A 552 -4.05 25.75 -20.05
N ARG A 553 -2.87 25.95 -19.43
CA ARG A 553 -2.58 26.96 -18.39
C ARG A 553 -3.24 26.67 -17.03
N ARG A 554 -3.49 25.39 -16.74
CA ARG A 554 -3.86 24.86 -15.42
C ARG A 554 -2.61 24.34 -14.68
N ASP A 555 -2.64 24.27 -13.34
CA ASP A 555 -1.59 23.67 -12.49
C ASP A 555 -2.16 23.32 -11.09
N PHE A 556 -1.41 22.61 -10.26
CA PHE A 556 -1.77 22.22 -8.89
C PHE A 556 -0.62 22.39 -7.89
N PRO A 557 -0.84 23.02 -6.71
CA PRO A 557 0.26 23.44 -5.82
C PRO A 557 0.67 22.36 -4.80
N HIS A 558 0.70 21.09 -5.21
CA HIS A 558 1.22 19.94 -4.45
C HIS A 558 2.04 19.03 -5.38
N GLY A 559 2.58 17.92 -4.88
CA GLY A 559 3.30 16.94 -5.70
C GLY A 559 2.39 16.21 -6.67
N THR A 560 2.98 15.54 -7.66
CA THR A 560 2.30 14.55 -8.51
C THR A 560 2.16 13.18 -7.83
N GLY A 561 2.91 12.96 -6.74
CA GLY A 561 2.84 11.75 -5.92
C GLY A 561 3.99 11.59 -4.93
N HIS A 562 3.82 10.68 -3.98
CA HIS A 562 4.80 10.27 -2.97
C HIS A 562 5.05 8.77 -3.05
N GLY A 563 6.03 8.24 -2.30
CA GLY A 563 6.07 6.80 -2.01
C GLY A 563 4.99 6.40 -1.02
N VAL A 564 4.59 5.12 -1.01
CA VAL A 564 3.66 4.56 -0.01
C VAL A 564 4.31 3.38 0.71
N GLY A 565 4.25 3.37 2.04
CA GLY A 565 4.85 2.34 2.89
C GLY A 565 4.06 1.03 2.97
N ALA A 566 4.72 -0.05 3.38
CA ALA A 566 4.09 -1.36 3.57
C ALA A 566 3.67 -1.56 5.04
N ASN A 567 2.40 -1.27 5.37
CA ASN A 567 1.89 -1.18 6.75
C ASN A 567 2.72 -0.14 7.53
N LEU A 568 2.97 1.03 6.95
CA LEU A 568 3.89 2.08 7.43
C LEU A 568 3.30 3.46 7.09
N CYS A 569 4.10 4.53 7.04
CA CYS A 569 3.64 5.84 6.60
C CYS A 569 3.00 5.79 5.21
N VAL A 570 1.88 6.51 5.06
CA VAL A 570 1.24 6.69 3.76
C VAL A 570 2.11 7.56 2.83
N HIS A 571 2.73 8.61 3.39
CA HIS A 571 3.81 9.36 2.77
C HIS A 571 5.18 8.73 3.12
N GLU A 572 5.72 7.89 2.23
CA GLU A 572 7.01 7.21 2.44
C GLU A 572 8.15 7.82 1.58
N GLY A 573 9.20 8.31 2.25
CA GLY A 573 10.46 8.69 1.62
C GLY A 573 11.39 7.49 1.32
N PRO A 574 12.44 7.67 0.48
CA PRO A 574 13.01 8.95 0.02
C PRO A 574 12.58 9.33 -1.41
N ILE A 575 11.70 8.55 -2.03
CA ILE A 575 11.19 8.76 -3.39
C ILE A 575 9.87 9.55 -3.38
N GLY A 576 9.54 10.17 -4.50
CA GLY A 576 8.37 11.04 -4.65
C GLY A 576 8.53 11.98 -5.85
N MET A 577 7.41 12.43 -6.42
CA MET A 577 7.31 13.15 -7.68
C MET A 577 6.85 14.58 -7.41
N SER A 578 7.80 15.51 -7.30
CA SER A 578 7.53 16.94 -7.08
C SER A 578 8.73 17.78 -7.51
N GLY A 579 8.48 18.82 -8.33
CA GLY A 579 9.51 19.73 -8.85
C GLY A 579 10.48 20.32 -7.83
N CYS A 580 10.05 20.50 -6.56
CA CYS A 580 10.86 21.10 -5.52
C CYS A 580 11.95 20.17 -4.92
N ARG A 581 11.84 18.84 -5.11
CA ARG A 581 12.72 17.87 -4.43
C ARG A 581 14.18 17.97 -4.87
N SER A 582 14.41 18.06 -6.17
CA SER A 582 15.77 18.09 -6.74
C SER A 582 16.59 19.28 -6.23
N GLN A 583 15.98 20.46 -6.10
CA GLN A 583 16.64 21.67 -5.61
C GLN A 583 17.07 21.53 -4.13
N ALA A 584 16.18 20.98 -3.29
CA ALA A 584 16.45 20.80 -1.86
C ALA A 584 17.59 19.79 -1.59
N LEU A 585 17.61 18.66 -2.32
CA LEU A 585 18.69 17.66 -2.20
C LEU A 585 20.02 18.19 -2.77
N SER A 586 19.98 18.84 -3.94
CA SER A 586 21.16 19.42 -4.58
C SER A 586 21.83 20.50 -3.72
N ALA A 587 21.05 21.31 -2.98
CA ALA A 587 21.57 22.30 -2.04
C ALA A 587 22.36 21.68 -0.86
N MET A 588 22.11 20.40 -0.52
CA MET A 588 22.87 19.63 0.45
C MET A 588 24.01 18.81 -0.17
N GLY A 589 24.23 18.90 -1.49
CA GLY A 589 25.19 18.06 -2.22
C GLY A 589 24.75 16.61 -2.42
N ILE A 590 23.47 16.31 -2.20
CA ILE A 590 22.88 14.97 -2.25
C ILE A 590 22.21 14.77 -3.62
N ALA A 591 22.42 13.60 -4.23
CA ALA A 591 21.74 13.22 -5.47
C ALA A 591 20.28 12.78 -5.18
N GLU A 592 19.36 13.20 -6.04
CA GLU A 592 17.97 12.71 -6.00
C GLU A 592 17.94 11.22 -6.38
N PRO A 593 17.32 10.33 -5.57
CA PRO A 593 17.21 8.92 -5.90
C PRO A 593 16.27 8.71 -7.09
N GLY A 594 16.61 7.76 -7.95
CA GLY A 594 15.74 7.31 -9.02
C GLY A 594 14.62 6.41 -8.53
N ILE A 595 13.61 6.25 -9.39
CA ILE A 595 12.53 5.29 -9.22
C ILE A 595 12.96 3.95 -9.84
N HIS A 596 12.67 2.87 -9.11
CA HIS A 596 13.07 1.50 -9.42
C HIS A 596 11.88 0.54 -9.36
N LYS A 597 12.04 -0.64 -9.98
CA LYS A 597 11.10 -1.76 -9.91
C LYS A 597 10.75 -2.13 -8.45
N ASN A 598 9.50 -2.50 -8.21
CA ASN A 598 8.89 -2.77 -6.90
C ASN A 598 8.80 -1.57 -5.93
N MET A 599 9.10 -0.34 -6.36
CA MET A 599 8.64 0.83 -5.60
C MET A 599 7.11 0.96 -5.70
N VAL A 600 6.49 1.51 -4.67
CA VAL A 600 5.05 1.81 -4.63
C VAL A 600 4.89 3.31 -4.40
N LEU A 601 4.11 3.98 -5.24
CA LEU A 601 3.88 5.42 -5.24
C LEU A 601 2.39 5.77 -5.40
N THR A 602 2.01 7.02 -5.18
CA THR A 602 0.77 7.60 -5.71
C THR A 602 0.99 8.28 -7.07
N ILE A 603 -0.08 8.42 -7.86
CA ILE A 603 -0.20 9.40 -8.96
C ILE A 603 -1.48 10.18 -8.69
N GLU A 604 -1.37 11.45 -8.28
CA GLU A 604 -2.42 12.23 -7.60
C GLU A 604 -2.73 13.63 -8.19
N PRO A 605 -2.67 13.89 -9.52
CA PRO A 605 -2.92 15.24 -10.04
C PRO A 605 -4.30 15.78 -9.66
N GLY A 606 -4.39 17.11 -9.58
CA GLY A 606 -5.63 17.80 -9.27
C GLY A 606 -5.76 19.18 -9.92
N TYR A 607 -6.85 19.87 -9.60
CA TYR A 607 -7.15 21.24 -10.00
C TYR A 607 -8.14 21.85 -9.00
N TYR A 608 -7.92 23.10 -8.57
CA TYR A 608 -8.64 23.69 -7.43
C TYR A 608 -9.07 25.13 -7.74
N LEU A 609 -10.37 25.32 -8.00
CA LEU A 609 -10.97 26.65 -8.22
C LEU A 609 -11.54 27.17 -6.90
N THR A 610 -10.77 28.02 -6.21
CA THR A 610 -11.11 28.60 -4.90
C THR A 610 -12.53 29.19 -4.89
N GLY A 611 -13.40 28.64 -4.02
CA GLY A 611 -14.79 29.08 -3.89
C GLY A 611 -15.77 28.52 -4.93
N LYS A 612 -15.32 27.63 -5.82
CA LYS A 612 -16.18 26.84 -6.74
C LYS A 612 -16.15 25.36 -6.40
N TYR A 613 -15.01 24.71 -6.67
CA TYR A 613 -14.79 23.28 -6.46
C TYR A 613 -13.31 22.92 -6.65
N GLY A 614 -12.95 21.70 -6.26
CA GLY A 614 -11.68 21.10 -6.64
C GLY A 614 -11.85 19.64 -7.03
N ILE A 615 -10.83 19.14 -7.72
CA ILE A 615 -10.78 17.82 -8.32
C ILE A 615 -9.38 17.27 -8.04
N ARG A 616 -9.30 16.02 -7.56
CA ARG A 616 -8.06 15.24 -7.51
C ARG A 616 -8.39 13.80 -7.89
N LEU A 617 -7.49 13.15 -8.64
CA LEU A 617 -7.69 11.80 -9.18
C LEU A 617 -6.45 10.95 -8.94
N GLU A 618 -6.61 9.93 -8.09
CA GLU A 618 -5.46 9.28 -7.47
C GLU A 618 -5.48 7.76 -7.51
N ASN A 619 -4.31 7.16 -7.72
CA ASN A 619 -4.12 5.72 -7.56
C ASN A 619 -2.77 5.47 -6.88
N VAL A 620 -2.74 4.54 -5.93
CA VAL A 620 -1.51 3.82 -5.60
C VAL A 620 -1.12 2.97 -6.81
N VAL A 621 0.13 3.08 -7.22
CA VAL A 621 0.75 2.36 -8.34
C VAL A 621 2.00 1.62 -7.89
N LEU A 622 2.16 0.39 -8.37
CA LEU A 622 3.38 -0.40 -8.29
C LEU A 622 4.24 -0.12 -9.52
N VAL A 623 5.53 0.12 -9.33
CA VAL A 623 6.50 0.24 -10.42
C VAL A 623 6.90 -1.16 -10.88
N VAL A 624 6.52 -1.51 -12.10
CA VAL A 624 6.80 -2.81 -12.72
C VAL A 624 7.82 -2.65 -13.86
N GLU A 625 8.35 -3.78 -14.32
CA GLU A 625 9.20 -3.82 -15.52
C GLU A 625 8.32 -3.71 -16.77
N SER A 626 8.68 -2.85 -17.72
CA SER A 626 7.89 -2.67 -18.94
C SER A 626 7.96 -3.93 -19.82
N PRO A 627 6.83 -4.41 -20.37
CA PRO A 627 6.83 -5.47 -21.39
C PRO A 627 7.62 -5.10 -22.65
N GLN A 628 7.93 -3.81 -22.85
CA GLN A 628 8.70 -3.30 -23.98
C GLN A 628 10.11 -2.93 -23.51
N GLY A 629 11.08 -3.82 -23.80
CA GLY A 629 12.49 -3.58 -23.50
C GLY A 629 13.11 -2.44 -24.33
N SER A 630 14.29 -1.98 -23.90
CA SER A 630 15.07 -0.98 -24.65
C SER A 630 15.45 -1.49 -26.05
N ARG A 631 15.53 -0.58 -27.03
CA ARG A 631 15.87 -0.91 -28.43
C ARG A 631 17.38 -0.98 -28.69
N ASP A 632 18.15 -0.27 -27.87
CA ASP A 632 19.55 0.10 -28.13
C ASP A 632 20.44 0.20 -26.87
N SER A 633 19.85 0.12 -25.66
CA SER A 633 20.58 0.17 -24.39
C SER A 633 20.38 -1.10 -23.55
N ALA A 634 21.28 -1.32 -22.57
CA ALA A 634 21.13 -2.38 -21.57
C ALA A 634 20.30 -1.94 -20.34
N THR A 635 19.83 -0.70 -20.29
CA THR A 635 19.01 -0.19 -19.17
C THR A 635 17.58 -0.72 -19.30
N PRO A 636 17.03 -1.40 -18.27
CA PRO A 636 15.64 -1.82 -18.30
C PRO A 636 14.70 -0.61 -18.27
N PHE A 637 13.54 -0.76 -18.88
CA PHE A 637 12.47 0.23 -18.81
C PHE A 637 11.40 -0.25 -17.82
N LEU A 638 10.77 0.71 -17.17
CA LEU A 638 9.74 0.54 -16.16
C LEU A 638 8.42 1.14 -16.64
N SER A 639 7.32 0.70 -16.04
CA SER A 639 5.97 1.25 -16.22
C SER A 639 5.19 1.10 -14.91
N PHE A 640 3.97 1.64 -14.86
CA PHE A 640 3.12 1.56 -13.67
C PHE A 640 2.05 0.46 -13.77
N GLU A 641 1.78 -0.23 -12.67
CA GLU A 641 0.60 -1.06 -12.46
C GLU A 641 -0.28 -0.44 -11.37
N ALA A 642 -1.53 -0.06 -11.68
CA ALA A 642 -2.46 0.42 -10.66
C ALA A 642 -2.82 -0.67 -9.64
N LEU A 643 -2.63 -0.36 -8.36
CA LEU A 643 -3.06 -1.16 -7.21
C LEU A 643 -4.45 -0.71 -6.73
N THR A 644 -4.73 0.59 -6.72
CA THR A 644 -6.07 1.15 -6.48
C THR A 644 -7.00 0.78 -7.64
N LEU A 645 -8.15 0.18 -7.33
CA LEU A 645 -9.09 -0.41 -8.28
C LEU A 645 -10.50 0.20 -8.10
N VAL A 646 -10.64 1.51 -8.25
CA VAL A 646 -11.91 2.24 -8.08
C VAL A 646 -12.21 3.01 -9.37
N PRO A 647 -13.41 2.93 -9.97
CA PRO A 647 -13.70 3.57 -11.25
C PRO A 647 -13.47 5.10 -11.23
N PHE A 648 -12.96 5.64 -12.34
CA PHE A 648 -13.18 7.05 -12.67
C PHE A 648 -14.64 7.24 -13.12
N GLN A 649 -15.33 8.26 -12.61
CA GLN A 649 -16.78 8.40 -12.78
C GLN A 649 -17.11 8.85 -14.22
N ARG A 650 -17.80 8.01 -14.98
CA ARG A 650 -17.92 8.17 -16.44
C ARG A 650 -18.66 9.44 -16.86
N ARG A 651 -19.59 9.92 -16.03
CA ARG A 651 -20.38 11.15 -16.26
C ARG A 651 -19.56 12.46 -16.19
N LEU A 652 -18.33 12.43 -15.68
CA LEU A 652 -17.43 13.58 -15.60
C LEU A 652 -16.39 13.64 -16.74
N ILE A 653 -16.41 12.70 -17.69
CA ILE A 653 -15.40 12.55 -18.75
C ILE A 653 -15.96 13.02 -20.09
N ASP A 654 -15.38 14.07 -20.67
CA ASP A 654 -15.60 14.41 -22.08
C ASP A 654 -14.72 13.52 -22.98
N VAL A 655 -15.31 12.42 -23.43
CA VAL A 655 -14.68 11.44 -24.33
C VAL A 655 -14.29 12.06 -25.69
N ALA A 656 -14.90 13.19 -26.10
CA ALA A 656 -14.61 13.82 -27.39
C ALA A 656 -13.29 14.62 -27.41
N VAL A 657 -12.73 14.96 -26.25
CA VAL A 657 -11.44 15.67 -26.11
C VAL A 657 -10.31 14.82 -25.53
N LEU A 658 -10.54 13.52 -25.32
CA LEU A 658 -9.50 12.54 -25.02
C LEU A 658 -8.81 12.08 -26.31
N ASP A 659 -7.51 11.78 -26.23
CA ASP A 659 -6.84 11.00 -27.26
C ASP A 659 -7.18 9.50 -27.15
N LYS A 660 -6.90 8.76 -28.22
CA LYS A 660 -7.23 7.34 -28.33
C LYS A 660 -6.54 6.52 -27.26
N GLU A 661 -5.30 6.86 -26.98
CA GLU A 661 -4.41 6.22 -26.02
C GLU A 661 -4.99 6.35 -24.59
N THR A 662 -5.49 7.54 -24.22
CA THR A 662 -6.18 7.76 -22.95
C THR A 662 -7.51 7.01 -22.85
N VAL A 663 -8.34 7.02 -23.91
CA VAL A 663 -9.60 6.24 -23.93
C VAL A 663 -9.31 4.75 -23.75
N MET A 664 -8.33 4.21 -24.47
CA MET A 664 -7.92 2.80 -24.35
C MET A 664 -7.34 2.47 -22.97
N TRP A 665 -6.62 3.40 -22.33
CA TRP A 665 -6.12 3.22 -20.96
C TRP A 665 -7.25 3.22 -19.92
N VAL A 666 -8.24 4.13 -20.02
CA VAL A 666 -9.40 4.14 -19.11
C VAL A 666 -10.23 2.86 -19.27
N ASP A 667 -10.53 2.45 -20.51
CA ASP A 667 -11.27 1.20 -20.78
C ASP A 667 -10.54 -0.04 -20.24
N ALA A 668 -9.20 -0.10 -20.38
CA ALA A 668 -8.39 -1.18 -19.82
C ALA A 668 -8.33 -1.15 -18.28
N TYR A 669 -8.23 0.04 -17.68
CA TYR A 669 -8.28 0.22 -16.22
C TYR A 669 -9.64 -0.21 -15.66
N HIS A 670 -10.74 0.29 -16.21
CA HIS A 670 -12.11 -0.08 -15.85
C HIS A 670 -12.35 -1.59 -16.01
N SER A 671 -11.80 -2.22 -17.05
CA SER A 671 -11.85 -3.68 -17.23
C SER A 671 -11.12 -4.43 -16.10
N LYS A 672 -9.91 -3.99 -15.69
CA LYS A 672 -9.20 -4.55 -14.53
C LYS A 672 -10.00 -4.36 -13.23
N VAL A 673 -10.59 -3.19 -13.01
CA VAL A 673 -11.47 -2.91 -11.86
C VAL A 673 -12.65 -3.89 -11.83
N ARG A 674 -13.35 -4.02 -12.96
CA ARG A 674 -14.48 -4.94 -13.16
C ARG A 674 -14.09 -6.39 -12.83
N GLU A 675 -13.04 -6.91 -13.47
CA GLU A 675 -12.57 -8.29 -13.27
C GLU A 675 -12.26 -8.57 -11.80
N ARG A 676 -11.42 -7.73 -11.18
CA ARG A 676 -10.84 -7.98 -9.86
C ARG A 676 -11.86 -7.79 -8.74
N LEU A 677 -12.66 -6.73 -8.77
CA LEU A 677 -13.69 -6.51 -7.75
C LEU A 677 -14.83 -7.52 -7.87
N LEU A 678 -15.31 -7.81 -9.09
CA LEU A 678 -16.41 -8.78 -9.25
C LEU A 678 -15.98 -10.21 -8.90
N THR A 679 -14.71 -10.56 -9.08
CA THR A 679 -14.14 -11.83 -8.60
C THR A 679 -14.18 -11.90 -7.06
N ARG A 680 -13.81 -10.82 -6.37
CA ARG A 680 -13.90 -10.76 -4.89
C ARG A 680 -15.35 -10.81 -4.40
N VAL A 681 -16.26 -10.07 -5.03
CA VAL A 681 -17.70 -10.09 -4.72
C VAL A 681 -18.34 -11.46 -5.00
N ALA A 682 -17.87 -12.18 -6.03
CA ALA A 682 -18.32 -13.54 -6.29
C ALA A 682 -17.84 -14.52 -5.20
N PHE A 683 -16.57 -14.43 -4.80
CA PHE A 683 -15.99 -15.24 -3.71
C PHE A 683 -16.75 -15.05 -2.38
N GLU A 684 -17.02 -13.80 -1.99
CA GLU A 684 -17.85 -13.46 -0.81
C GLU A 684 -19.28 -14.02 -0.87
N ALA A 685 -19.76 -14.40 -2.06
CA ALA A 685 -21.09 -14.94 -2.30
C ALA A 685 -21.15 -16.47 -2.46
N GLU A 686 -20.04 -17.21 -2.44
CA GLU A 686 -20.05 -18.65 -2.80
C GLU A 686 -20.91 -19.53 -1.86
N HIS A 687 -21.33 -19.03 -0.70
CA HIS A 687 -22.14 -19.77 0.28
C HIS A 687 -23.49 -19.11 0.64
N LYS A 688 -23.82 -17.93 0.09
CA LYS A 688 -25.06 -17.19 0.37
C LYS A 688 -25.50 -16.40 -0.86
N SER A 689 -26.81 -16.21 -1.04
CA SER A 689 -27.27 -15.18 -1.96
C SER A 689 -26.73 -13.82 -1.53
N LEU A 690 -26.16 -13.06 -2.47
CA LEU A 690 -25.73 -11.67 -2.26
C LEU A 690 -26.80 -10.89 -1.47
N SER A 691 -26.38 -10.03 -0.56
CA SER A 691 -27.28 -9.07 0.08
C SER A 691 -27.80 -8.03 -0.92
N VAL A 692 -28.77 -7.21 -0.50
CA VAL A 692 -29.27 -6.10 -1.35
C VAL A 692 -28.16 -5.09 -1.62
N ALA A 693 -27.36 -4.73 -0.61
CA ALA A 693 -26.24 -3.81 -0.77
C ALA A 693 -25.12 -4.39 -1.65
N ARG A 694 -24.68 -5.63 -1.42
CA ARG A 694 -23.63 -6.25 -2.24
C ARG A 694 -24.09 -6.47 -3.70
N ARG A 695 -25.41 -6.61 -3.96
CA ARG A 695 -25.97 -6.52 -5.33
C ARG A 695 -25.87 -5.11 -5.92
N ARG A 696 -26.33 -4.07 -5.21
CA ARG A 696 -26.15 -2.66 -5.65
C ARG A 696 -24.71 -2.41 -6.03
N THR A 697 -23.77 -2.75 -5.15
CA THR A 697 -22.34 -2.48 -5.34
C THR A 697 -21.76 -3.26 -6.51
N ARG A 698 -22.18 -4.51 -6.74
CA ARG A 698 -21.88 -5.28 -7.97
C ARG A 698 -22.40 -4.57 -9.23
N ASP A 699 -23.63 -4.10 -9.21
CA ASP A 699 -24.31 -3.51 -10.37
C ASP A 699 -23.81 -2.08 -10.65
N TRP A 700 -23.40 -1.35 -9.62
CA TRP A 700 -22.67 -0.08 -9.70
C TRP A 700 -21.27 -0.27 -10.31
N ILE A 701 -20.49 -1.26 -9.84
CA ILE A 701 -19.19 -1.60 -10.43
C ILE A 701 -19.37 -1.90 -11.92
N LEU A 702 -20.38 -2.67 -12.31
CA LEU A 702 -20.69 -2.91 -13.73
C LEU A 702 -20.98 -1.58 -14.46
N ARG A 703 -21.91 -0.76 -13.98
CA ARG A 703 -22.30 0.53 -14.59
C ARG A 703 -21.12 1.49 -14.83
N GLU A 704 -20.30 1.69 -13.81
CA GLU A 704 -19.18 2.65 -13.85
C GLU A 704 -17.91 2.10 -14.50
N THR A 705 -17.91 0.83 -14.94
CA THR A 705 -16.81 0.21 -15.71
C THR A 705 -17.20 -0.19 -17.14
N GLU A 706 -18.36 0.25 -17.64
CA GLU A 706 -18.70 0.07 -19.06
C GLU A 706 -17.74 0.88 -19.96
N PRO A 707 -17.29 0.37 -21.12
CA PRO A 707 -16.36 1.10 -21.98
C PRO A 707 -16.84 2.50 -22.38
N LEU A 708 -15.91 3.45 -22.45
CA LEU A 708 -16.10 4.78 -23.04
C LEU A 708 -16.24 4.69 -24.57
N CYS A 709 -15.65 3.66 -25.20
CA CYS A 709 -15.67 3.48 -26.65
C CYS A 709 -17.06 3.21 -27.27
N HIS A 710 -18.13 3.05 -26.47
CA HIS A 710 -19.49 2.70 -26.89
C HIS A 710 -20.23 3.86 -27.59
N GLY A 711 -19.64 4.35 -28.67
CA GLY A 711 -20.12 5.43 -29.53
C GLY A 711 -19.19 5.75 -30.72
N LEU A 712 -17.95 5.24 -30.70
CA LEU A 712 -16.99 5.37 -31.79
C LEU A 712 -17.18 4.29 -32.87
N ASP A 713 -16.72 4.59 -34.08
CA ASP A 713 -17.15 3.90 -35.30
C ASP A 713 -16.69 2.42 -35.37
N ARG A 714 -17.37 1.63 -36.21
CA ARG A 714 -17.31 0.15 -36.23
C ARG A 714 -15.92 -0.50 -36.23
N PRO A 715 -14.84 0.07 -36.81
CA PRO A 715 -13.49 -0.50 -36.72
C PRO A 715 -12.96 -0.67 -35.29
N TYR A 716 -13.45 0.10 -34.31
CA TYR A 716 -12.97 0.05 -32.92
C TYR A 716 -13.38 -1.23 -32.19
N LYS A 717 -14.57 -1.76 -32.49
CA LYS A 717 -15.07 -2.97 -31.83
C LYS A 717 -14.16 -4.17 -32.07
N ALA A 718 -13.58 -4.29 -33.27
CA ALA A 718 -12.66 -5.35 -33.64
C ALA A 718 -11.35 -5.35 -32.82
N LEU A 719 -10.87 -4.21 -32.32
CA LEU A 719 -9.65 -4.15 -31.50
C LEU A 719 -9.91 -4.58 -30.05
N LEU A 720 -11.06 -4.23 -29.48
CA LEU A 720 -11.51 -4.76 -28.19
C LEU A 720 -11.89 -6.24 -28.29
N GLU A 721 -12.52 -6.65 -29.38
CA GLU A 721 -12.81 -8.06 -29.66
C GLU A 721 -11.52 -8.87 -29.83
N ILE A 722 -10.45 -8.35 -30.47
CA ILE A 722 -9.13 -9.03 -30.46
C ILE A 722 -8.52 -9.16 -29.05
N SER A 723 -8.91 -8.31 -28.09
CA SER A 723 -8.51 -8.42 -26.67
C SER A 723 -9.48 -9.23 -25.80
N THR A 724 -10.62 -9.69 -26.34
CA THR A 724 -11.69 -10.35 -25.55
C THR A 724 -12.34 -11.57 -26.23
N SER A 725 -12.02 -11.88 -27.48
CA SER A 725 -12.54 -13.03 -28.24
C SER A 725 -11.77 -14.32 -27.93
N VAL A 726 -11.63 -14.62 -26.65
CA VAL A 726 -11.32 -15.94 -26.10
C VAL A 726 -12.50 -16.32 -25.20
N CYS A 727 -12.92 -17.58 -25.22
CA CYS A 727 -14.11 -18.08 -24.52
C CYS A 727 -15.46 -17.46 -24.95
N THR A 728 -15.95 -17.80 -26.16
CA THR A 728 -17.27 -18.47 -26.31
C THR A 728 -17.61 -18.80 -27.77
N GLU A 729 -17.50 -20.09 -28.16
CA GLU A 729 -18.50 -20.73 -29.04
C GLU A 729 -18.39 -22.27 -29.03
N HIS A 730 -19.49 -22.94 -29.36
CA HIS A 730 -19.69 -24.39 -29.61
C HIS A 730 -20.34 -25.26 -28.50
N THR A 731 -21.68 -25.34 -28.52
CA THR A 731 -22.42 -26.58 -28.15
C THR A 731 -23.78 -26.67 -28.85
N HIS A 732 -23.83 -27.10 -30.12
CA HIS A 732 -25.09 -27.56 -30.76
C HIS A 732 -24.85 -28.84 -31.57
N ALA A 733 -25.59 -29.91 -31.24
CA ALA A 733 -25.38 -31.25 -31.76
C ALA A 733 -26.24 -31.55 -33.01
N PRO A 734 -25.76 -32.38 -33.96
CA PRO A 734 -26.42 -32.57 -35.26
C PRO A 734 -27.59 -33.56 -35.21
N LYS A 735 -28.61 -33.33 -36.06
CA LYS A 735 -29.61 -34.33 -36.46
C LYS A 735 -29.60 -34.54 -37.98
N ARG A 736 -29.84 -35.79 -38.40
CA ARG A 736 -29.79 -36.24 -39.80
C ARG A 736 -31.03 -35.81 -40.59
N GLY A 737 -30.88 -35.38 -41.85
CA GLY A 737 -31.98 -35.13 -42.78
C GLY A 737 -31.52 -35.17 -44.25
N ARG A 738 -32.24 -35.87 -45.13
CA ARG A 738 -31.87 -36.09 -46.53
C ARG A 738 -32.48 -35.02 -47.46
N GLY A 739 -31.75 -34.64 -48.52
CA GLY A 739 -32.28 -34.84 -49.88
C GLY A 739 -32.54 -33.63 -50.81
N LEU A 740 -31.76 -33.60 -51.91
CA LEU A 740 -32.19 -33.41 -53.32
C LEU A 740 -32.59 -32.02 -53.90
N ILE A 741 -31.83 -31.66 -54.97
CA ILE A 741 -32.24 -30.96 -56.22
C ILE A 741 -32.58 -29.46 -56.13
N GLY A 742 -32.02 -28.63 -57.04
CA GLY A 742 -32.30 -27.18 -57.05
C GLY A 742 -31.81 -26.26 -58.21
N GLN A 743 -31.06 -26.76 -59.20
CA GLN A 743 -30.69 -26.08 -60.48
C GLN A 743 -29.86 -24.75 -60.45
N THR A 744 -29.03 -24.62 -61.49
CA THR A 744 -28.17 -23.48 -61.92
C THR A 744 -28.90 -22.75 -63.11
N PRO A 745 -28.36 -21.78 -63.91
CA PRO A 745 -26.93 -21.45 -64.14
C PRO A 745 -26.48 -20.02 -64.56
N THR A 746 -25.13 -19.87 -64.62
CA THR A 746 -24.32 -18.98 -65.51
C THR A 746 -24.38 -17.45 -65.30
N SER A 747 -23.34 -16.67 -65.66
CA SER A 747 -22.28 -16.88 -66.69
C SER A 747 -20.83 -16.55 -66.26
N GLN A 748 -19.86 -16.86 -67.14
CA GLN A 748 -18.39 -16.76 -66.95
C GLN A 748 -17.74 -15.63 -67.81
N TRP A 749 -16.41 -15.76 -68.03
CA TRP A 749 -15.44 -14.95 -68.83
C TRP A 749 -14.73 -13.83 -68.05
N GLY A 750 -13.41 -13.63 -68.16
CA GLY A 750 -12.34 -14.39 -68.85
C GLY A 750 -11.00 -13.64 -68.83
N LEU A 751 -9.85 -14.33 -68.72
CA LEU A 751 -8.51 -13.69 -68.62
C LEU A 751 -7.91 -13.33 -70.01
N THR A 752 -6.91 -12.43 -70.05
CA THR A 752 -5.44 -12.72 -70.19
C THR A 752 -4.66 -11.50 -70.76
N LEU A 753 -3.32 -11.47 -70.56
CA LEU A 753 -2.26 -10.68 -71.25
C LEU A 753 -1.99 -9.22 -70.79
N VAL A 754 -0.77 -8.64 -70.92
CA VAL A 754 0.62 -9.13 -70.65
C VAL A 754 1.65 -7.97 -70.71
N ASN A 755 2.75 -8.06 -69.95
CA ASN A 755 4.06 -7.33 -70.04
C ASN A 755 4.15 -5.79 -70.17
N LEU A 756 4.98 -5.19 -69.31
CA LEU A 756 6.29 -4.62 -69.72
C LEU A 756 7.27 -4.54 -68.52
N PHE A 757 8.57 -4.35 -68.79
CA PHE A 757 9.68 -4.77 -67.89
C PHE A 757 10.73 -3.66 -67.59
N SER A 758 11.71 -4.03 -66.73
CA SER A 758 12.94 -3.31 -66.35
C SER A 758 12.76 -2.20 -65.31
N HIS A 759 13.72 -1.83 -64.44
CA HIS A 759 15.12 -2.24 -64.12
C HIS A 759 15.42 -1.65 -62.70
N CYS A 760 16.51 -1.83 -61.93
CA CYS A 760 17.61 -2.80 -61.67
C CYS A 760 18.50 -2.10 -60.57
N ILE A 761 19.40 -2.69 -59.76
CA ILE A 761 20.04 -4.00 -59.49
C ILE A 761 20.44 -3.92 -57.98
N TRP A 762 20.43 -4.92 -57.08
CA TRP A 762 20.42 -6.39 -57.07
C TRP A 762 21.78 -7.11 -56.92
N THR A 763 22.14 -7.40 -55.66
CA THR A 763 23.05 -8.48 -55.19
C THR A 763 22.48 -8.93 -53.83
N GLY A 764 22.23 -10.21 -53.47
CA GLY A 764 22.81 -11.50 -53.90
C GLY A 764 23.74 -11.99 -52.79
N GLN A 765 23.65 -13.19 -52.19
CA GLN A 765 23.01 -14.50 -52.51
C GLN A 765 22.08 -14.91 -51.32
N GLY A 766 21.22 -15.96 -51.26
CA GLY A 766 21.21 -17.37 -51.72
C GLY A 766 21.08 -18.29 -50.47
N GLU A 767 20.26 -19.36 -50.35
CA GLU A 767 19.44 -20.15 -51.30
C GLU A 767 18.12 -20.71 -50.66
N SER A 768 17.46 -21.67 -51.33
CA SER A 768 16.14 -22.32 -51.05
C SER A 768 15.85 -22.79 -49.61
N ILE A 769 14.66 -22.60 -49.00
CA ILE A 769 13.26 -23.06 -49.32
C ILE A 769 12.99 -24.55 -49.05
N GLN A 770 12.24 -24.86 -47.98
CA GLN A 770 11.03 -25.74 -47.94
C GLN A 770 10.46 -25.87 -46.51
N GLY A 771 9.13 -26.05 -46.38
CA GLY A 771 8.44 -26.34 -45.11
C GLY A 771 7.34 -25.32 -44.74
N GLY A 772 6.10 -25.78 -44.58
CA GLY A 772 4.97 -24.93 -44.16
C GLY A 772 4.69 -25.00 -42.64
N PRO A 773 3.96 -24.03 -42.07
CA PRO A 773 3.68 -23.98 -40.64
C PRO A 773 2.64 -25.04 -40.22
N SER A 774 3.01 -25.94 -39.31
CA SER A 774 2.04 -26.71 -38.52
C SER A 774 1.46 -25.82 -37.42
N MET A 775 0.13 -25.78 -37.28
CA MET A 775 -0.50 -25.07 -36.16
C MET A 775 -0.06 -25.68 -34.83
N ALA A 776 0.36 -24.83 -33.89
CA ALA A 776 0.39 -25.17 -32.47
C ALA A 776 -1.02 -24.95 -31.87
N PRO A 777 -1.40 -25.65 -30.78
CA PRO A 777 -2.68 -25.40 -30.11
C PRO A 777 -2.65 -24.07 -29.34
N ASN A 778 -3.76 -23.34 -29.34
CA ASN A 778 -3.97 -22.18 -28.46
C ASN A 778 -3.88 -22.59 -26.97
N GLN A 779 -3.42 -21.68 -26.11
CA GLN A 779 -3.28 -21.90 -24.67
C GLN A 779 -4.50 -21.40 -23.85
N ASP A 780 -5.68 -21.44 -24.47
CA ASP A 780 -6.87 -20.69 -24.04
C ASP A 780 -7.88 -21.47 -23.18
N GLU A 781 -7.60 -22.73 -22.82
CA GLU A 781 -8.52 -23.61 -22.06
C GLU A 781 -8.03 -23.94 -20.63
N ARG A 782 -7.95 -22.95 -19.73
CA ARG A 782 -7.84 -23.19 -18.27
C ARG A 782 -8.74 -22.29 -17.40
N SER A 783 -9.98 -22.06 -17.83
CA SER A 783 -11.01 -21.39 -17.03
C SER A 783 -12.04 -22.39 -16.49
N ALA A 784 -11.69 -23.12 -15.43
CA ALA A 784 -12.67 -23.94 -14.70
C ALA A 784 -13.80 -23.06 -14.15
N SER A 785 -15.03 -23.33 -14.59
CA SER A 785 -16.15 -22.39 -14.53
C SER A 785 -16.66 -22.18 -13.11
N ILE A 786 -17.31 -21.04 -12.87
CA ILE A 786 -17.92 -20.73 -11.56
C ILE A 786 -18.99 -21.78 -11.20
N ALA A 787 -19.69 -22.36 -12.18
CA ALA A 787 -20.65 -23.44 -11.94
C ALA A 787 -19.99 -24.73 -11.41
N GLU A 788 -18.79 -25.08 -11.90
CA GLU A 788 -18.02 -26.21 -11.40
C GLU A 788 -17.44 -25.95 -10.00
N ARG A 789 -17.06 -24.70 -9.70
CA ARG A 789 -16.60 -24.27 -8.36
C ARG A 789 -17.72 -24.23 -7.32
N VAL A 790 -18.91 -23.74 -7.67
CA VAL A 790 -20.07 -23.75 -6.75
C VAL A 790 -20.55 -25.18 -6.45
N CYS A 791 -20.40 -26.10 -7.41
CA CYS A 791 -20.65 -27.53 -7.18
C CYS A 791 -19.65 -28.16 -6.19
N PHE A 792 -18.38 -27.72 -6.25
CA PHE A 792 -17.27 -28.22 -5.43
C PHE A 792 -17.58 -28.19 -3.93
N THR A 793 -17.87 -27.01 -3.37
CA THR A 793 -18.07 -26.85 -1.92
C THR A 793 -19.38 -27.47 -1.43
N GLN A 794 -20.37 -27.67 -2.31
CA GLN A 794 -21.59 -28.42 -1.99
C GLN A 794 -21.36 -29.94 -1.94
N MET A 795 -20.43 -30.49 -2.74
CA MET A 795 -20.09 -31.92 -2.71
C MET A 795 -19.30 -32.35 -1.47
N ILE A 796 -18.58 -31.43 -0.82
CA ILE A 796 -17.54 -31.74 0.17
C ILE A 796 -18.07 -31.99 1.59
N CYS A 797 -19.28 -31.55 1.92
CA CYS A 797 -19.82 -31.54 3.28
C CYS A 797 -20.86 -32.65 3.56
N PRO A 798 -20.46 -33.85 4.02
CA PRO A 798 -21.40 -34.75 4.70
C PRO A 798 -21.90 -34.09 6.00
N GLY A 799 -23.19 -34.22 6.29
CA GLY A 799 -23.92 -33.44 7.31
C GLY A 799 -23.53 -33.60 8.79
N ASN A 800 -22.33 -34.09 9.11
CA ASN A 800 -21.78 -34.22 10.46
C ASN A 800 -20.78 -33.10 10.83
N GLY A 801 -20.56 -32.10 9.95
CA GLY A 801 -19.73 -30.92 10.26
C GLY A 801 -18.21 -31.16 10.30
N LYS A 802 -17.73 -32.25 9.70
CA LYS A 802 -16.33 -32.69 9.68
C LYS A 802 -15.84 -32.94 8.27
N LEU A 803 -14.64 -32.46 7.96
CA LEU A 803 -13.91 -32.70 6.72
C LEU A 803 -12.69 -33.59 7.00
N TYR A 804 -12.37 -34.50 6.07
CA TYR A 804 -11.14 -35.29 6.11
C TYR A 804 -10.29 -35.04 4.86
N ILE A 805 -9.01 -34.68 5.04
CA ILE A 805 -8.07 -34.38 3.95
C ILE A 805 -6.94 -35.40 3.98
N PHE A 806 -6.70 -36.11 2.87
CA PHE A 806 -5.58 -37.04 2.71
C PHE A 806 -4.35 -36.33 2.14
N GLY A 807 -3.39 -36.05 3.03
CA GLY A 807 -2.08 -35.51 2.69
C GLY A 807 -1.08 -36.60 2.29
N TYR A 808 -0.45 -36.40 1.13
CA TYR A 808 0.75 -37.11 0.70
C TYR A 808 1.87 -36.11 0.34
N GLY A 809 3.10 -36.60 0.12
CA GLY A 809 4.24 -35.73 -0.14
C GLY A 809 4.46 -34.76 1.03
N SER A 810 4.63 -33.46 0.73
CA SER A 810 4.85 -32.41 1.75
C SER A 810 3.75 -32.33 2.80
N LEU A 811 2.49 -32.62 2.46
CA LEU A 811 1.36 -32.52 3.40
C LEU A 811 1.52 -33.47 4.62
N ILE A 812 2.29 -34.57 4.50
CA ILE A 812 2.56 -35.53 5.58
C ILE A 812 3.30 -34.89 6.77
N TRP A 813 4.10 -33.85 6.52
CA TRP A 813 4.96 -33.19 7.51
C TRP A 813 4.85 -31.65 7.54
N ARG A 814 4.20 -31.04 6.55
CA ARG A 814 3.79 -29.62 6.48
C ARG A 814 2.36 -29.51 5.91
N PRO A 815 1.33 -29.94 6.67
CA PRO A 815 -0.06 -29.79 6.27
C PRO A 815 -0.49 -28.32 6.22
N ASN A 816 -0.03 -27.49 7.17
CA ASN A 816 -0.30 -26.06 7.31
C ASN A 816 -1.78 -25.65 7.43
N ILE A 817 -2.67 -26.61 7.70
CA ILE A 817 -4.07 -26.39 8.07
C ILE A 817 -4.25 -26.59 9.58
N SER A 818 -5.28 -25.97 10.16
CA SER A 818 -5.78 -26.40 11.48
C SER A 818 -6.45 -27.76 11.35
N TYR A 819 -6.22 -28.66 12.31
CA TYR A 819 -6.86 -29.98 12.35
C TYR A 819 -6.95 -30.51 13.78
N THR A 820 -8.02 -31.25 14.07
CA THR A 820 -8.29 -31.83 15.39
C THR A 820 -7.51 -33.12 15.62
N ARG A 821 -7.37 -33.96 14.58
CA ARG A 821 -6.69 -35.27 14.63
C ARG A 821 -6.02 -35.61 13.30
N SER A 822 -5.05 -36.53 13.33
CA SER A 822 -4.45 -37.07 12.10
C SER A 822 -3.99 -38.52 12.27
N TRP A 823 -4.10 -39.33 11.22
CA TRP A 823 -3.71 -40.75 11.23
C TRP A 823 -2.87 -41.12 10.02
N SER A 824 -1.83 -41.93 10.23
CA SER A 824 -1.19 -42.69 9.15
C SER A 824 -2.17 -43.72 8.57
N GLY A 825 -2.09 -43.97 7.26
CA GLY A 825 -2.90 -44.97 6.58
C GLY A 825 -2.69 -44.92 5.07
N TYR A 826 -3.59 -45.52 4.29
CA TYR A 826 -3.43 -45.60 2.84
C TYR A 826 -4.74 -45.39 2.05
N ILE A 827 -4.59 -44.98 0.80
CA ILE A 827 -5.63 -45.00 -0.23
C ILE A 827 -5.34 -46.09 -1.26
N LYS A 828 -6.37 -46.61 -1.93
CA LYS A 828 -6.26 -47.66 -2.97
C LYS A 828 -6.37 -47.09 -4.39
N GLY A 829 -5.84 -47.83 -5.37
CA GLY A 829 -5.98 -47.55 -6.81
C GLY A 829 -4.94 -46.59 -7.39
N TYR A 830 -3.98 -46.13 -6.59
CA TYR A 830 -2.99 -45.12 -6.96
C TYR A 830 -1.55 -45.63 -6.83
N LYS A 831 -0.60 -44.84 -7.34
CA LYS A 831 0.86 -44.97 -7.15
C LYS A 831 1.50 -43.58 -7.14
N ILE A 832 2.62 -43.42 -6.44
CA ILE A 832 3.34 -42.14 -6.33
C ILE A 832 4.52 -42.04 -7.30
N ARG A 833 4.65 -40.94 -8.05
CA ARG A 833 5.80 -40.67 -8.94
C ARG A 833 6.24 -39.20 -8.83
N PHE A 834 7.50 -38.90 -9.10
CA PHE A 834 8.08 -37.55 -9.05
C PHE A 834 7.92 -36.83 -10.41
N TYR A 835 6.68 -36.65 -10.85
CA TYR A 835 6.36 -36.11 -12.18
C TYR A 835 5.92 -34.65 -12.15
N GLN A 836 5.60 -34.10 -10.97
CA GLN A 836 5.33 -32.69 -10.78
C GLN A 836 6.64 -31.96 -10.53
N GLY A 837 6.86 -30.86 -11.24
CA GLY A 837 7.92 -29.89 -10.97
C GLY A 837 7.44 -28.80 -10.03
N THR A 838 8.37 -28.05 -9.46
CA THR A 838 8.09 -26.77 -8.79
C THR A 838 9.26 -25.83 -9.02
N THR A 839 8.93 -24.65 -9.55
CA THR A 839 9.85 -23.57 -9.93
C THR A 839 10.05 -22.53 -8.82
N THR A 840 9.42 -22.76 -7.66
CA THR A 840 9.43 -21.86 -6.49
C THR A 840 9.90 -22.60 -5.24
N HIS A 841 9.16 -23.62 -4.80
CA HIS A 841 9.34 -24.21 -3.47
C HIS A 841 10.64 -25.03 -3.33
N ARG A 842 10.96 -25.89 -4.31
CA ARG A 842 12.09 -26.86 -4.25
C ARG A 842 13.04 -26.76 -5.45
N GLY A 843 12.86 -25.75 -6.30
CA GLY A 843 13.71 -25.45 -7.45
C GLY A 843 13.48 -24.01 -7.92
N THR A 844 14.05 -23.67 -9.06
CA THR A 844 13.88 -22.36 -9.75
C THR A 844 13.20 -22.54 -11.11
N PRO A 845 12.83 -21.47 -11.83
CA PRO A 845 12.34 -21.59 -13.21
C PRO A 845 13.32 -22.30 -14.16
N GLN A 846 14.63 -22.12 -13.94
CA GLN A 846 15.69 -22.75 -14.74
C GLN A 846 15.98 -24.20 -14.29
N TYR A 847 15.82 -24.49 -13.00
CA TYR A 847 16.09 -25.80 -12.39
C TYR A 847 14.91 -26.24 -11.50
N PRO A 848 13.77 -26.67 -12.09
CA PRO A 848 12.59 -27.05 -11.33
C PRO A 848 12.84 -28.33 -10.52
N GLY A 849 12.54 -28.27 -9.22
CA GLY A 849 12.63 -29.42 -8.33
C GLY A 849 11.44 -30.36 -8.56
N ARG A 850 11.64 -31.68 -8.45
CA ARG A 850 10.56 -32.67 -8.57
C ARG A 850 9.93 -32.98 -7.21
N VAL A 851 8.60 -33.08 -7.18
CA VAL A 851 7.79 -33.40 -5.99
C VAL A 851 6.78 -34.52 -6.31
N VAL A 852 6.12 -35.07 -5.28
CA VAL A 852 5.23 -36.23 -5.46
C VAL A 852 3.95 -35.88 -6.23
N THR A 853 3.60 -36.77 -7.15
CA THR A 853 2.37 -36.83 -7.94
C THR A 853 1.66 -38.15 -7.65
N LEU A 854 0.36 -38.11 -7.35
CA LEU A 854 -0.49 -39.32 -7.42
C LEU A 854 -0.83 -39.62 -8.87
N LEU A 855 -0.72 -40.90 -9.27
CA LEU A 855 -1.15 -41.37 -10.59
C LEU A 855 -2.06 -42.59 -10.43
N PRO A 856 -3.11 -42.73 -11.25
CA PRO A 856 -3.90 -43.96 -11.31
C PRO A 856 -3.04 -45.20 -11.59
N SER A 857 -3.37 -46.30 -10.93
CA SER A 857 -2.75 -47.61 -11.07
C SER A 857 -3.64 -48.56 -11.85
N LYS A 858 -3.04 -49.40 -12.71
CA LYS A 858 -3.76 -50.51 -13.35
C LYS A 858 -4.13 -51.61 -12.34
N ASN A 859 -3.44 -51.69 -11.21
CA ASN A 859 -3.82 -52.53 -10.09
C ASN A 859 -4.67 -51.69 -9.11
N LYS A 860 -5.97 -52.02 -8.99
CA LYS A 860 -6.89 -51.35 -8.06
C LYS A 860 -6.53 -51.56 -6.59
N GLU A 861 -5.81 -52.63 -6.26
CA GLU A 861 -5.30 -52.92 -4.92
C GLU A 861 -3.90 -52.32 -4.66
N ALA A 862 -3.34 -51.54 -5.59
CA ALA A 862 -2.14 -50.75 -5.30
C ALA A 862 -2.46 -49.69 -4.23
N ARG A 863 -1.58 -49.55 -3.24
CA ARG A 863 -1.76 -48.69 -2.07
C ARG A 863 -0.78 -47.52 -2.10
N VAL A 864 -1.27 -46.31 -1.84
CA VAL A 864 -0.42 -45.17 -1.50
C VAL A 864 -0.64 -44.81 -0.04
N TRP A 865 0.45 -44.79 0.72
CA TRP A 865 0.46 -44.44 2.13
C TRP A 865 0.68 -42.93 2.32
N GLY A 866 0.03 -42.37 3.32
CA GLY A 866 0.02 -40.93 3.65
C GLY A 866 -0.66 -40.70 5.00
N LYS A 867 -1.18 -39.48 5.22
CA LYS A 867 -1.94 -39.14 6.43
C LYS A 867 -3.30 -38.54 6.11
N ALA A 868 -4.34 -38.97 6.81
CA ALA A 868 -5.62 -38.25 6.84
C ALA A 868 -5.64 -37.26 8.02
N TYR A 869 -6.20 -36.07 7.80
CA TYR A 869 -6.38 -35.00 8.78
C TYR A 869 -7.87 -34.72 8.99
N GLU A 870 -8.35 -34.75 10.23
CA GLU A 870 -9.71 -34.37 10.63
C GLU A 870 -9.78 -32.86 10.88
N VAL A 871 -10.58 -32.14 10.10
CA VAL A 871 -10.88 -30.71 10.30
C VAL A 871 -12.34 -30.60 10.75
N ASP A 872 -12.58 -29.89 11.85
CA ASP A 872 -13.86 -29.89 12.58
C ASP A 872 -14.37 -28.47 12.76
N GLY A 873 -15.66 -28.25 12.47
CA GLY A 873 -16.30 -26.93 12.53
C GLY A 873 -16.08 -26.08 11.26
N ALA A 874 -17.12 -25.34 10.87
CA ALA A 874 -17.18 -24.65 9.57
C ALA A 874 -16.06 -23.64 9.33
N GLU A 875 -15.63 -22.90 10.36
CA GLU A 875 -14.56 -21.90 10.27
C GLU A 875 -13.20 -22.55 9.92
N GLN A 876 -12.84 -23.64 10.61
CA GLN A 876 -11.60 -24.36 10.32
C GLN A 876 -11.67 -25.10 8.97
N ILE A 877 -12.85 -25.62 8.61
CA ILE A 877 -13.10 -26.26 7.32
C ILE A 877 -12.90 -25.26 6.17
N ASN A 878 -13.48 -24.06 6.27
CA ASN A 878 -13.33 -23.02 5.25
C ASN A 878 -11.87 -22.57 5.14
N ALA A 879 -11.22 -22.22 6.25
CA ALA A 879 -9.80 -21.82 6.25
C ALA A 879 -8.86 -22.92 5.72
N ALA A 880 -9.17 -24.20 5.96
CA ALA A 880 -8.42 -25.33 5.41
C ALA A 880 -8.66 -25.53 3.91
N ILE A 881 -9.90 -25.33 3.43
CA ILE A 881 -10.24 -25.37 2.00
C ILE A 881 -9.57 -24.21 1.27
N GLU A 882 -9.67 -22.98 1.78
CA GLU A 882 -9.06 -21.77 1.21
C GLU A 882 -7.54 -21.91 1.11
N HIS A 883 -6.87 -22.26 2.21
CA HIS A 883 -5.41 -22.43 2.22
C HIS A 883 -4.94 -23.49 1.22
N LEU A 884 -5.64 -24.62 1.09
CA LEU A 884 -5.24 -25.70 0.18
C LEU A 884 -5.70 -25.45 -1.27
N ALA A 885 -6.77 -24.70 -1.50
CA ALA A 885 -7.16 -24.25 -2.83
C ALA A 885 -6.13 -23.27 -3.41
N GLU A 886 -5.70 -22.26 -2.65
CA GLU A 886 -4.63 -21.36 -3.08
C GLU A 886 -3.32 -22.12 -3.30
N ARG A 887 -2.90 -22.91 -2.31
CA ARG A 887 -1.60 -23.58 -2.29
C ARG A 887 -1.46 -24.72 -3.31
N GLU A 888 -2.44 -25.61 -3.41
CA GLU A 888 -2.35 -26.83 -4.23
C GLU A 888 -3.10 -26.67 -5.57
N MET A 889 -4.22 -25.93 -5.64
CA MET A 889 -4.94 -25.72 -6.92
C MET A 889 -4.39 -24.52 -7.71
N ILE A 890 -4.33 -23.32 -7.11
CA ILE A 890 -3.92 -22.09 -7.82
C ILE A 890 -2.40 -22.08 -8.08
N LEU A 891 -1.58 -22.28 -7.04
CA LEU A 891 -0.12 -22.26 -7.16
C LEU A 891 0.47 -23.61 -7.63
N GLY A 892 -0.23 -24.71 -7.37
CA GLY A 892 0.22 -26.07 -7.70
C GLY A 892 -0.37 -26.65 -8.99
N GLY A 893 -1.57 -26.23 -9.42
CA GLY A 893 -2.30 -26.82 -10.55
C GLY A 893 -2.81 -28.25 -10.30
N TYR A 894 -3.18 -28.58 -9.06
CA TYR A 894 -3.77 -29.87 -8.71
C TYR A 894 -5.31 -29.79 -8.81
N LYS A 895 -5.93 -30.85 -9.34
CA LYS A 895 -7.36 -31.15 -9.20
C LYS A 895 -7.62 -31.73 -7.80
N PHE A 896 -8.87 -31.96 -7.43
CA PHE A 896 -9.26 -32.56 -6.15
C PHE A 896 -10.31 -33.67 -6.37
N ASP A 897 -10.25 -34.73 -5.58
CA ASP A 897 -11.03 -35.97 -5.74
C ASP A 897 -11.36 -36.62 -4.37
N GLU A 898 -12.42 -37.43 -4.30
CA GLU A 898 -12.81 -38.16 -3.07
C GLU A 898 -12.23 -39.59 -3.07
N VAL A 899 -11.59 -39.99 -1.98
CA VAL A 899 -10.93 -41.30 -1.84
C VAL A 899 -11.26 -42.01 -0.54
N SER A 900 -11.43 -43.33 -0.63
CA SER A 900 -11.47 -44.22 0.53
C SER A 900 -10.10 -44.32 1.19
N PHE A 901 -9.93 -43.68 2.34
CA PHE A 901 -8.78 -43.82 3.21
C PHE A 901 -8.99 -44.96 4.22
N PHE A 902 -7.97 -45.80 4.35
CA PHE A 902 -7.93 -46.95 5.26
C PHE A 902 -6.93 -46.65 6.38
N PRO A 903 -7.36 -46.35 7.63
CA PRO A 903 -6.48 -46.03 8.73
C PRO A 903 -5.52 -47.17 9.11
N ARG A 904 -4.29 -46.85 9.52
CA ARG A 904 -3.35 -47.82 10.08
C ARG A 904 -3.80 -48.21 11.49
N ARG A 905 -4.53 -49.33 11.62
CA ARG A 905 -4.77 -49.99 12.91
C ARG A 905 -3.42 -50.36 13.55
N VAL A 906 -3.05 -49.70 14.64
CA VAL A 906 -1.89 -50.06 15.47
C VAL A 906 -2.37 -51.00 16.57
N ILE A 907 -2.00 -52.27 16.47
CA ILE A 907 -2.27 -53.24 17.54
C ILE A 907 -1.22 -52.99 18.64
N HIS A 908 -1.65 -52.44 19.76
CA HIS A 908 -0.85 -52.41 20.97
C HIS A 908 -0.99 -53.74 21.71
N GLU A 909 0.06 -54.56 21.68
CA GLU A 909 0.15 -55.75 22.52
C GLU A 909 0.42 -55.31 23.98
N ASN A 910 -0.66 -55.17 24.76
CA ASN A 910 -0.53 -55.03 26.20
C ASN A 910 0.00 -56.36 26.80
N PRO A 911 0.84 -56.32 27.87
CA PRO A 911 1.40 -57.53 28.49
C PRO A 911 0.38 -58.56 28.99
N GLU A 912 -0.89 -58.18 29.12
CA GLU A 912 -2.00 -59.01 29.60
C GLU A 912 -2.88 -59.58 28.46
N GLY A 913 -2.46 -59.43 27.20
CA GLY A 913 -3.04 -60.13 26.04
C GLY A 913 -4.42 -59.64 25.56
N GLN A 914 -5.02 -58.63 26.20
CA GLN A 914 -6.29 -58.05 25.75
C GLN A 914 -6.09 -57.05 24.60
N GLN A 915 -6.74 -57.32 23.46
CA GLN A 915 -6.73 -56.44 22.29
C GLN A 915 -7.77 -55.33 22.47
N ASN A 916 -7.32 -54.11 22.76
CA ASN A 916 -8.15 -52.91 22.65
C ASN A 916 -8.14 -52.43 21.19
N GLU A 917 -9.20 -52.71 20.43
CA GLU A 917 -9.40 -52.07 19.14
C GLU A 917 -9.61 -50.57 19.32
N SER A 918 -8.75 -49.76 18.69
CA SER A 918 -8.98 -48.32 18.58
C SER A 918 -10.33 -48.06 17.88
N GLN A 919 -11.17 -47.18 18.44
CA GLN A 919 -12.46 -46.75 17.85
C GLN A 919 -12.26 -45.88 16.59
N LEU A 920 -11.64 -46.46 15.56
CA LEU A 920 -11.47 -45.87 14.23
C LEU A 920 -12.39 -46.61 13.25
N PRO A 921 -13.17 -45.90 12.41
CA PRO A 921 -13.95 -46.54 11.37
C PRO A 921 -13.02 -47.21 10.34
N ASP A 922 -13.44 -48.37 9.81
CA ASP A 922 -12.62 -49.17 8.88
C ASP A 922 -12.25 -48.44 7.59
N VAL A 923 -13.07 -47.48 7.18
CA VAL A 923 -12.85 -46.61 6.03
C VAL A 923 -13.31 -45.19 6.38
N ILE A 924 -12.48 -44.20 6.07
CA ILE A 924 -12.82 -42.77 6.10
C ILE A 924 -12.95 -42.29 4.66
N ARG A 925 -13.99 -41.51 4.34
CA ARG A 925 -14.07 -40.78 3.07
C ARG A 925 -13.29 -39.48 3.24
N ALA A 926 -12.19 -39.33 2.50
CA ALA A 926 -11.28 -38.19 2.62
C ALA A 926 -10.97 -37.64 1.23
N PHE A 927 -10.67 -36.35 1.14
CA PHE A 927 -10.39 -35.69 -0.14
C PHE A 927 -8.88 -35.55 -0.37
N VAL A 928 -8.48 -35.57 -1.64
CA VAL A 928 -7.07 -35.55 -2.04
C VAL A 928 -6.87 -34.66 -3.26
N TYR A 929 -5.79 -33.86 -3.25
CA TYR A 929 -5.36 -33.06 -4.40
C TYR A 929 -4.49 -33.89 -5.35
N ILE A 930 -4.75 -33.90 -6.65
CA ILE A 930 -4.05 -34.72 -7.66
C ILE A 930 -3.63 -33.83 -8.85
N ALA A 931 -2.33 -33.72 -9.12
CA ALA A 931 -1.84 -33.02 -10.32
C ALA A 931 -2.04 -33.88 -11.58
N GLU A 932 -2.79 -33.35 -12.55
CA GLU A 932 -3.07 -34.00 -13.83
C GLU A 932 -2.03 -33.63 -14.91
N PRO A 933 -1.84 -34.45 -15.97
CA PRO A 933 -0.84 -34.20 -17.01
C PRO A 933 -1.03 -32.91 -17.84
N GLY A 934 -2.15 -32.21 -17.70
CA GLY A 934 -2.47 -30.96 -18.37
C GLY A 934 -2.04 -29.69 -17.63
N ASN A 935 -1.17 -29.80 -16.64
CA ASN A 935 -0.61 -28.71 -15.83
C ASN A 935 0.80 -28.33 -16.33
N ASP A 936 1.11 -27.03 -16.46
CA ASP A 936 2.42 -26.56 -17.00
C ASP A 936 3.62 -26.95 -16.14
N GLN A 937 3.41 -27.17 -14.84
CA GLN A 937 4.43 -27.67 -13.92
C GLN A 937 4.61 -29.20 -14.00
N TYR A 938 3.82 -29.93 -14.81
CA TYR A 938 3.88 -31.39 -14.92
C TYR A 938 5.06 -31.85 -15.81
N LEU A 939 6.26 -31.96 -15.22
CA LEU A 939 7.48 -32.46 -15.87
C LEU A 939 7.42 -33.92 -16.36
N GLY A 940 6.37 -34.67 -15.99
CA GLY A 940 6.07 -35.99 -16.51
C GLY A 940 7.15 -37.07 -16.26
N LYS A 941 7.05 -38.13 -17.06
CA LYS A 941 7.93 -39.31 -16.98
C LYS A 941 9.28 -39.04 -17.63
N ALA A 942 10.33 -39.04 -16.82
CA ALA A 942 11.73 -39.13 -17.26
C ALA A 942 12.35 -40.48 -16.82
N PRO A 943 13.58 -40.83 -17.26
CA PRO A 943 14.38 -41.89 -16.63
C PRO A 943 14.59 -41.65 -15.12
N LEU A 944 14.91 -42.69 -14.35
CA LEU A 944 15.10 -42.57 -12.90
C LEU A 944 16.35 -41.76 -12.55
N GLU A 945 17.36 -41.88 -13.40
CA GLU A 945 18.67 -41.24 -13.34
C GLU A 945 18.53 -39.73 -13.54
N VAL A 946 17.70 -39.32 -14.51
CA VAL A 946 17.36 -37.91 -14.78
C VAL A 946 16.55 -37.32 -13.63
N GLN A 947 15.55 -38.05 -13.10
CA GLN A 947 14.80 -37.62 -11.93
C GLN A 947 15.72 -37.47 -10.70
N ALA A 948 16.63 -38.41 -10.49
CA ALA A 948 17.58 -38.38 -9.37
C ALA A 948 18.57 -37.22 -9.49
N HIS A 949 19.12 -36.97 -10.67
CA HIS A 949 20.00 -35.83 -10.91
C HIS A 949 19.28 -34.50 -10.64
N GLN A 950 18.06 -34.32 -11.16
CA GLN A 950 17.26 -33.12 -10.89
C GLN A 950 16.96 -32.93 -9.39
N ILE A 951 16.66 -34.01 -8.65
CA ILE A 951 16.42 -33.94 -7.20
C ILE A 951 17.70 -33.68 -6.39
N ALA A 952 18.86 -34.13 -6.87
CA ALA A 952 20.16 -33.89 -6.22
C ALA A 952 20.62 -32.42 -6.34
N THR A 953 20.37 -31.80 -7.50
CA THR A 953 20.85 -30.45 -7.83
C THR A 953 19.85 -29.33 -7.55
N ALA A 954 18.53 -29.58 -7.60
CA ALA A 954 17.53 -28.53 -7.40
C ALA A 954 17.45 -28.03 -5.94
N VAL A 955 17.37 -26.71 -5.80
CA VAL A 955 17.19 -25.99 -4.53
C VAL A 955 16.16 -24.88 -4.77
N GLY A 956 15.21 -24.74 -3.84
CA GLY A 956 14.25 -23.63 -3.82
C GLY A 956 14.15 -23.04 -2.41
N HIS A 957 13.29 -22.03 -2.22
CA HIS A 957 13.25 -21.29 -0.95
C HIS A 957 12.81 -22.13 0.27
N CYS A 958 12.20 -23.32 0.07
CA CYS A 958 11.89 -24.25 1.16
C CYS A 958 13.05 -25.22 1.52
N GLY A 959 14.21 -25.11 0.87
CA GLY A 959 15.38 -25.99 1.03
C GLY A 959 15.68 -26.86 -0.20
N ARG A 960 16.70 -27.71 -0.10
CA ARG A 960 17.14 -28.61 -1.20
C ARG A 960 16.05 -29.62 -1.55
N ASN A 961 15.97 -30.03 -2.83
CA ASN A 961 15.00 -31.02 -3.25
C ASN A 961 15.28 -32.42 -2.65
N VAL A 962 16.55 -32.75 -2.38
CA VAL A 962 17.00 -33.95 -1.64
C VAL A 962 16.26 -34.16 -0.32
N GLU A 963 16.10 -33.09 0.50
CA GLU A 963 15.44 -33.15 1.81
C GLU A 963 13.98 -33.61 1.73
N TYR A 964 13.29 -33.25 0.65
CA TYR A 964 11.90 -33.61 0.41
C TYR A 964 11.76 -35.11 0.12
N LEU A 965 12.70 -35.68 -0.64
CA LEU A 965 12.75 -37.13 -0.88
C LEU A 965 13.20 -37.89 0.37
N GLN A 966 14.18 -37.38 1.12
CA GLN A 966 14.61 -37.92 2.41
C GLN A 966 13.41 -38.06 3.37
N LYS A 967 12.66 -36.98 3.62
CA LYS A 967 11.49 -36.99 4.53
C LYS A 967 10.37 -37.94 4.10
N LEU A 968 10.19 -38.13 2.79
CA LEU A 968 9.27 -39.14 2.25
C LEU A 968 9.77 -40.57 2.50
N VAL A 969 11.07 -40.82 2.38
CA VAL A 969 11.69 -42.13 2.67
C VAL A 969 11.63 -42.44 4.17
N ASP A 970 11.84 -41.46 5.04
CA ASP A 970 11.75 -41.63 6.49
C ASP A 970 10.32 -42.01 6.91
N PHE A 971 9.31 -41.32 6.37
CA PHE A 971 7.91 -41.69 6.53
C PHE A 971 7.61 -43.10 6.00
N ILE A 972 8.16 -43.48 4.84
CA ILE A 972 7.99 -44.84 4.30
C ILE A 972 8.57 -45.89 5.25
N ASN A 973 9.74 -45.62 5.84
CA ASN A 973 10.43 -46.54 6.73
C ASN A 973 9.75 -46.69 8.11
N SER A 974 9.05 -45.67 8.63
CA SER A 974 8.31 -45.76 9.90
C SER A 974 6.86 -46.20 9.75
N GLU A 975 6.16 -45.69 8.73
CA GLU A 975 4.70 -45.83 8.61
C GLU A 975 4.22 -46.98 7.75
N VAL A 976 5.02 -47.44 6.79
CA VAL A 976 4.54 -48.38 5.76
C VAL A 976 4.90 -49.84 6.11
N PRO A 977 3.93 -50.78 6.09
CA PRO A 977 4.22 -52.20 6.30
C PRO A 977 5.21 -52.75 5.26
N LYS A 978 6.17 -53.56 5.71
CA LYS A 978 7.26 -54.11 4.87
C LYS A 978 6.78 -54.84 3.60
N ASN A 979 5.58 -55.41 3.61
CA ASN A 979 4.98 -56.05 2.42
C ASN A 979 4.51 -55.02 1.38
N ASP A 980 3.95 -53.88 1.80
CA ASP A 980 3.53 -52.82 0.88
C ASP A 980 4.74 -52.07 0.30
N ILE A 981 5.81 -51.87 1.10
CA ILE A 981 7.10 -51.34 0.62
C ILE A 981 7.65 -52.21 -0.52
N ARG A 982 7.60 -53.54 -0.40
CA ARG A 982 8.07 -54.48 -1.44
C ARG A 982 7.30 -54.37 -2.77
N ASN A 983 6.06 -53.86 -2.75
CA ASN A 983 5.19 -53.83 -3.92
C ASN A 983 5.44 -52.64 -4.87
N ASP A 984 6.08 -51.54 -4.41
CA ASP A 984 6.58 -50.48 -5.29
C ASP A 984 7.89 -49.86 -4.77
N GLN A 985 9.02 -50.43 -5.21
CA GLN A 985 10.38 -49.99 -4.83
C GLN A 985 10.80 -48.64 -5.45
N TYR A 986 9.95 -47.99 -6.26
CA TYR A 986 10.31 -46.79 -7.02
C TYR A 986 10.94 -45.67 -6.16
N ILE A 987 10.39 -45.37 -4.98
CA ILE A 987 10.91 -44.30 -4.12
C ILE A 987 12.28 -44.66 -3.53
N LEU A 988 12.50 -45.91 -3.14
CA LEU A 988 13.77 -46.36 -2.58
C LEU A 988 14.87 -46.43 -3.65
N ASN A 989 14.52 -46.82 -4.88
CA ASN A 989 15.44 -46.79 -6.02
C ASN A 989 15.81 -45.35 -6.41
N LEU A 990 14.84 -44.44 -6.46
CA LEU A 990 15.08 -43.02 -6.71
C LEU A 990 15.97 -42.41 -5.62
N TRP A 991 15.71 -42.73 -4.34
CA TRP A 991 16.50 -42.28 -3.20
C TRP A 991 17.94 -42.80 -3.21
N ARG A 992 18.14 -44.05 -3.63
CA ARG A 992 19.49 -44.60 -3.82
C ARG A 992 20.28 -43.78 -4.85
N LEU A 993 19.70 -43.56 -6.03
CA LEU A 993 20.34 -42.78 -7.10
C LEU A 993 20.60 -41.32 -6.68
N VAL A 994 19.68 -40.68 -5.96
CA VAL A 994 19.87 -39.31 -5.44
C VAL A 994 21.06 -39.22 -4.49
N LYS A 995 21.29 -40.23 -3.63
CA LYS A 995 22.48 -40.27 -2.77
C LYS A 995 23.77 -40.53 -3.55
N GLU A 996 23.73 -41.43 -4.54
CA GLU A 996 24.87 -41.69 -5.43
C GLU A 996 25.27 -40.42 -6.20
N TYR A 997 24.32 -39.61 -6.69
CA TYR A 997 24.62 -38.29 -7.27
C TYR A 997 25.08 -37.24 -6.24
N SER A 998 24.56 -37.27 -5.01
CA SER A 998 24.90 -36.27 -3.99
C SER A 998 26.35 -36.42 -3.49
N HIS A 999 26.79 -37.65 -3.21
CA HIS A 999 28.19 -37.89 -2.82
C HIS A 999 29.20 -37.57 -3.93
N ASN A 1000 28.82 -37.76 -5.20
CA ASN A 1000 29.65 -37.40 -6.35
C ASN A 1000 29.79 -35.87 -6.53
N ALA A 1001 28.85 -35.07 -6.01
CA ALA A 1001 28.95 -33.61 -5.99
C ALA A 1001 29.82 -33.10 -4.83
N GLU A 1002 29.79 -33.77 -3.67
CA GLU A 1002 30.59 -33.40 -2.48
C GLU A 1002 32.06 -33.82 -2.58
N SER A 1003 32.39 -34.75 -3.48
CA SER A 1003 33.76 -35.27 -3.69
C SER A 1003 34.53 -34.62 -4.86
N HIS A 1004 33.93 -33.69 -5.59
CA HIS A 1004 34.56 -32.89 -6.65
C HIS A 1004 34.28 -31.40 -6.45
N ASN A 1005 34.95 -30.81 -5.46
CA ASN A 1005 34.91 -29.36 -5.18
C ASN A 1005 36.28 -28.68 -5.43
N ASP A 1006 37.02 -29.18 -6.43
CA ASP A 1006 38.14 -28.53 -7.07
C ASP A 1006 38.04 -28.72 -8.59
N ASP A 1007 38.36 -27.67 -9.33
CA ASP A 1007 38.40 -27.52 -10.79
C ASP A 1007 37.13 -27.70 -11.65
N LYS A 1008 37.14 -27.01 -12.80
CA LYS A 1008 36.00 -26.87 -13.73
C LYS A 1008 35.80 -28.11 -14.60
N VAL A 1009 34.70 -28.85 -14.41
CA VAL A 1009 34.27 -29.91 -15.33
C VAL A 1009 33.12 -29.45 -16.22
N SER A 1010 33.40 -29.17 -17.49
CA SER A 1010 32.40 -28.89 -18.51
C SER A 1010 31.73 -30.19 -19.01
N ILE A 1011 30.52 -30.50 -18.54
CA ILE A 1011 29.75 -31.65 -19.02
C ILE A 1011 29.14 -31.33 -20.39
N LYS A 1012 29.52 -32.11 -21.42
CA LYS A 1012 28.92 -32.01 -22.76
C LYS A 1012 27.48 -32.53 -22.75
N PHE A 1013 26.54 -31.71 -23.20
CA PHE A 1013 25.25 -32.22 -23.68
C PHE A 1013 25.49 -33.06 -24.94
N ILE A 1014 25.21 -34.35 -24.88
CA ILE A 1014 25.18 -35.22 -26.06
C ILE A 1014 23.74 -35.26 -26.57
N ASN A 1015 23.49 -34.64 -27.72
CA ASN A 1015 22.22 -34.78 -28.44
C ASN A 1015 22.02 -36.25 -28.86
N LEU A 1016 20.87 -36.83 -28.50
CA LEU A 1016 20.45 -38.16 -28.94
C LEU A 1016 19.03 -38.13 -29.54
N THR A 1017 18.91 -37.46 -30.69
CA THR A 1017 17.71 -37.44 -31.53
C THR A 1017 17.94 -38.09 -32.89
N SER A 1018 18.40 -39.35 -32.90
CA SER A 1018 18.28 -40.26 -34.05
C SER A 1018 18.52 -41.70 -33.63
N ALA A 1019 17.46 -42.49 -33.48
CA ALA A 1019 17.60 -43.94 -33.38
C ALA A 1019 17.66 -44.53 -34.80
N ASN A 1020 18.72 -45.25 -35.15
CA ASN A 1020 18.68 -46.12 -36.31
C ASN A 1020 19.64 -47.32 -36.23
N SER A 1021 19.05 -48.51 -36.36
CA SER A 1021 19.63 -49.76 -36.88
C SER A 1021 20.50 -50.69 -35.98
N VAL A 1022 20.15 -51.98 -36.08
CA VAL A 1022 20.95 -53.23 -35.91
C VAL A 1022 21.33 -53.79 -34.51
N SER A 1023 20.36 -54.50 -33.93
CA SER A 1023 20.45 -55.90 -33.42
C SER A 1023 21.03 -56.29 -32.04
N SER A 1024 20.29 -57.25 -31.46
CA SER A 1024 20.72 -58.45 -30.71
C SER A 1024 20.71 -58.43 -29.17
N PHE A 1025 19.98 -59.43 -28.64
CA PHE A 1025 19.76 -59.87 -27.24
C PHE A 1025 19.05 -58.90 -26.29
#